data_AF-A0A954EAG2-F1
#
_entry.id   AF-A0A954EAG2-F1
#
_cell.length_a   1.000
_cell.length_b   1.000
_cell.length_c   1.000
_cell.angle_alpha   90.00
_cell.angle_beta   90.00
_cell.angle_gamma   90.00
#
_symmetry.space_group_name_H-M   'P 1'
#
loop_
_entity.id
_entity.type
_entity.pdbx_description
1 polymer ?
#
loop_
_entity_poly.entity_id
_entity_poly.type
_entity_poly.pdbx_seq_one_letter_code
_entity_poly.pdbx_strand_id
1 'polypeptide(L)'
;MNEPTTVAKRSTPLYPVRRYEAPIILSLILLNAGLMLARLTSAEALGSANDRSRWCTVWSLSARGTYQIDEIIARPGWDTIDKVRHEGHFYSTKPPLYPTMLAGLYRGVRMLTGWSLLTETNQVARTILLISNLIPFWIALYVFWGILVRSDIAEEWRVLTTGLLAFASLLLPYLIVLNNHTIAATALIFSVYGAIRAQQASSNSESGKASAWWFILAGFFGGWTCCNELPAGLYGLCLFVMLWRVNPRQTLVWFVPAAVIPLSALLINNVIATGGWKPFYMYYGTEKYVYEHLGIPSYWAEPRGVDRARDSVASYIFHCLVGHHGIFSLTPIWLISLPGMLWGIQKGKTWQRGWFVLTVIVTAGVLLFYWKRVENYNYGGVSVSLRWTLWMIPLWLMALAQGLNYCRTKNYPAIALAILTVPSIYSAWECWSTPWQQPWLFSVLETRGLINYSDPPPALKKPVNSWLSLLPADAQAENYWAEYRVGTDRYLVVSDGGPTEFRQHRARSVQMKWFDSQRKLQRSLSLVVDQNQFDAGADPENFLLAWTEPDSMSIQEEPEAFLRSLPQERAYRRSHDRFLFVPFQEDAIRCMRLASQVPTTLGTGIDELKATSRTDLWLSDQIPFGLVQLQRTITSVGDSLVRESETWTLTRCGMVLSGESRLPSSGPLSPASTSDSP
;
A
#
# COMPACT_ATOMS: atom_id res chain seq x y z
N MET A 1 52.41 4.18 -55.89
CA MET A 1 52.04 3.02 -55.06
C MET A 1 51.12 3.54 -53.97
N ASN A 2 49.82 3.33 -54.12
CA ASN A 2 48.83 3.69 -53.11
C ASN A 2 48.71 2.54 -52.13
N GLU A 3 49.02 2.78 -50.87
CA GLU A 3 48.72 1.84 -49.79
C GLU A 3 47.20 1.64 -49.68
N PRO A 4 46.73 0.39 -49.53
CA PRO A 4 45.31 0.14 -49.32
C PRO A 4 44.91 0.59 -47.90
N THR A 5 44.04 1.58 -47.84
CA THR A 5 43.23 1.94 -46.67
C THR A 5 42.68 0.67 -46.01
N THR A 6 43.10 0.43 -44.78
CA THR A 6 42.61 -0.64 -43.91
C THR A 6 41.13 -0.41 -43.63
N VAL A 7 40.28 -1.13 -44.35
CA VAL A 7 38.85 -1.23 -44.06
C VAL A 7 38.71 -1.74 -42.63
N ALA A 8 38.19 -0.91 -41.73
CA ALA A 8 37.88 -1.30 -40.36
C ALA A 8 36.95 -2.52 -40.39
N LYS A 9 37.50 -3.70 -40.07
CA LYS A 9 36.73 -4.95 -39.97
C LYS A 9 35.61 -4.73 -38.96
N ARG A 10 34.35 -4.96 -39.37
CA ARG A 10 33.22 -5.19 -38.46
C ARG A 10 33.70 -6.15 -37.37
N SER A 11 33.83 -5.68 -36.13
CA SER A 11 34.25 -6.53 -35.02
C SER A 11 33.20 -7.62 -34.85
N THR A 12 33.51 -8.84 -35.29
CA THR A 12 32.70 -10.01 -34.97
C THR A 12 32.63 -10.15 -33.45
N PRO A 13 31.43 -10.38 -32.87
CA PRO A 13 31.30 -10.55 -31.42
C PRO A 13 32.21 -11.68 -30.94
N LEU A 14 32.82 -11.51 -29.76
CA LEU A 14 33.78 -12.49 -29.23
C LEU A 14 33.12 -13.87 -29.02
N TYR A 15 31.83 -13.85 -28.71
CA TYR A 15 30.97 -15.03 -28.64
C TYR A 15 29.83 -14.89 -29.65
N PRO A 16 29.90 -15.56 -30.81
CA PRO A 16 28.83 -15.52 -31.80
C PRO A 16 27.55 -16.16 -31.24
N VAL A 17 26.38 -15.70 -31.70
CA VAL A 17 25.10 -16.28 -31.31
C VAL A 17 24.99 -17.68 -31.94
N ARG A 18 24.82 -18.71 -31.12
CA ARG A 18 24.58 -20.07 -31.61
C ARG A 18 23.13 -20.25 -32.05
N ARG A 19 22.92 -21.14 -33.03
CA ARG A 19 21.60 -21.39 -33.64
C ARG A 19 20.52 -21.80 -32.62
N TYR A 20 20.89 -22.43 -31.52
CA TYR A 20 19.95 -22.87 -30.47
C TYR A 20 19.63 -21.81 -29.43
N GLU A 21 20.40 -20.72 -29.31
CA GLU A 21 20.17 -19.71 -28.27
C GLU A 21 18.80 -19.06 -28.42
N ALA A 22 18.46 -18.58 -29.63
CA ALA A 22 17.18 -17.91 -29.86
C ALA A 22 15.96 -18.81 -29.57
N PRO A 23 15.91 -20.08 -30.03
CA PRO A 23 14.86 -21.03 -29.61
C PRO A 23 14.76 -21.18 -28.09
N ILE A 24 15.87 -21.31 -27.36
CA ILE A 24 15.85 -21.43 -25.89
C ILE A 24 15.27 -20.17 -25.26
N ILE A 25 15.71 -18.99 -25.68
CA ILE A 25 15.19 -17.71 -25.17
C ILE A 25 13.69 -17.58 -25.44
N LEU A 26 13.23 -17.95 -26.63
CA LEU A 26 11.79 -17.94 -26.95
C LEU A 26 11.01 -18.92 -26.07
N SER A 27 11.54 -20.13 -25.83
CA SER A 27 10.91 -21.09 -24.91
C SER A 27 10.82 -20.57 -23.47
N LEU A 28 11.86 -19.89 -22.98
CA LEU A 28 11.83 -19.24 -21.65
C LEU A 28 10.78 -18.13 -21.59
N ILE A 29 10.67 -17.33 -22.64
CA ILE A 29 9.65 -16.27 -22.72
C ILE A 29 8.24 -16.86 -22.77
N LEU A 30 8.02 -17.91 -23.56
CA LEU A 30 6.72 -18.59 -23.65
C LEU A 30 6.32 -19.24 -22.32
N LEU A 31 7.28 -19.88 -21.62
CA LEU A 31 7.05 -20.44 -20.30
C LEU A 31 6.70 -19.34 -19.28
N ASN A 32 7.47 -18.25 -19.25
CA ASN A 32 7.15 -17.10 -18.39
C ASN A 32 5.77 -16.52 -18.74
N ALA A 33 5.44 -16.40 -20.02
CA ALA A 33 4.16 -15.88 -20.47
C ALA A 33 2.99 -16.73 -19.97
N GLY A 34 3.06 -18.06 -20.11
CA GLY A 34 2.04 -18.97 -19.58
C GLY A 34 1.83 -18.83 -18.07
N LEU A 35 2.94 -18.80 -17.31
CA LEU A 35 2.88 -18.64 -15.85
C LEU A 35 2.34 -17.26 -15.43
N MET A 36 2.77 -16.18 -16.08
CA MET A 36 2.31 -14.82 -15.78
C MET A 36 0.85 -14.60 -16.17
N LEU A 37 0.37 -15.24 -17.25
CA LEU A 37 -1.05 -15.22 -17.60
C LEU A 37 -1.89 -15.95 -16.54
N ALA A 38 -1.47 -17.13 -16.09
CA ALA A 38 -2.15 -17.85 -15.01
C ALA A 38 -2.17 -17.01 -13.72
N ARG A 39 -1.05 -16.36 -13.40
CA ARG A 39 -0.95 -15.46 -12.25
C ARG A 39 -1.88 -14.25 -12.38
N LEU A 40 -1.91 -13.60 -13.54
CA LEU A 40 -2.80 -12.47 -13.83
C LEU A 40 -4.28 -12.85 -13.70
N THR A 41 -4.68 -14.05 -14.12
CA THR A 41 -6.06 -14.52 -13.96
C THR A 41 -6.48 -14.74 -12.52
N SER A 42 -5.52 -14.99 -11.62
CA SER A 42 -5.77 -15.10 -10.18
C SER A 42 -5.66 -13.78 -9.42
N ALA A 43 -5.12 -12.73 -10.06
CA ALA A 43 -4.94 -11.43 -9.45
C ALA A 43 -6.28 -10.67 -9.37
N GLU A 44 -6.57 -10.10 -8.20
CA GLU A 44 -7.66 -9.17 -8.01
C GLU A 44 -7.22 -7.75 -8.37
N ALA A 45 -8.06 -7.03 -9.11
CA ALA A 45 -7.87 -5.62 -9.34
C ALA A 45 -7.98 -4.85 -8.02
N LEU A 46 -7.40 -3.64 -7.97
CA LEU A 46 -7.55 -2.75 -6.81
C LEU A 46 -6.97 -3.34 -5.51
N GLY A 47 -5.98 -4.24 -5.61
CA GLY A 47 -5.46 -5.04 -4.50
C GLY A 47 -4.71 -4.26 -3.40
N SER A 48 -4.46 -2.96 -3.58
CA SER A 48 -3.95 -2.08 -2.52
C SER A 48 -4.36 -0.63 -2.74
N ALA A 49 -4.24 0.19 -1.69
CA ALA A 49 -4.38 1.64 -1.81
C ALA A 49 -3.46 2.25 -2.89
N ASN A 50 -2.26 1.70 -3.05
CA ASN A 50 -1.28 2.16 -4.04
C ASN A 50 -1.76 1.96 -5.47
N ASP A 51 -2.28 0.77 -5.74
CA ASP A 51 -2.86 0.39 -7.03
C ASP A 51 -4.16 1.18 -7.28
N ARG A 52 -5.07 1.17 -6.30
CA ARG A 52 -6.36 1.89 -6.33
C ARG A 52 -6.20 3.36 -6.66
N SER A 53 -5.21 4.04 -6.07
CA SER A 53 -4.96 5.45 -6.32
C SER A 53 -4.69 5.76 -7.79
N ARG A 54 -3.99 4.87 -8.52
CA ARG A 54 -3.76 5.03 -9.96
C ARG A 54 -5.02 4.75 -10.76
N TRP A 55 -5.76 3.69 -10.42
CA TRP A 55 -7.03 3.37 -11.07
C TRP A 55 -8.09 4.46 -10.88
N CYS A 56 -8.12 5.12 -9.73
CA CYS A 56 -8.99 6.28 -9.51
C CYS A 56 -8.71 7.39 -10.52
N THR A 57 -7.44 7.70 -10.78
CA THR A 57 -7.06 8.67 -11.82
C THR A 57 -7.44 8.19 -13.23
N VAL A 58 -7.20 6.91 -13.55
CA VAL A 58 -7.59 6.31 -14.85
C VAL A 58 -9.09 6.45 -15.08
N TRP A 59 -9.91 6.11 -14.08
CA TRP A 59 -11.35 6.23 -14.14
C TRP A 59 -11.79 7.68 -14.27
N SER A 60 -11.26 8.59 -13.44
CA SER A 60 -11.69 10.00 -13.38
C SER A 60 -11.37 10.74 -14.68
N LEU A 61 -10.19 10.52 -15.25
CA LEU A 61 -9.85 11.06 -16.56
C LEU A 61 -10.75 10.48 -17.66
N SER A 62 -11.05 9.18 -17.60
CA SER A 62 -11.87 8.54 -18.62
C SER A 62 -13.33 8.99 -18.57
N ALA A 63 -13.93 9.05 -17.37
CA ALA A 63 -15.35 9.30 -17.14
C ALA A 63 -15.70 10.78 -16.98
N ARG A 64 -14.80 11.59 -16.41
CA ARG A 64 -15.04 13.00 -16.06
C ARG A 64 -14.07 13.98 -16.70
N GLY A 65 -12.97 13.50 -17.30
CA GLY A 65 -11.98 14.38 -17.91
C GLY A 65 -11.19 15.22 -16.90
N THR A 66 -11.11 14.79 -15.64
CA THR A 66 -10.42 15.49 -14.55
C THR A 66 -9.50 14.57 -13.77
N TYR A 67 -8.49 15.13 -13.11
CA TYR A 67 -7.62 14.44 -12.15
C TYR A 67 -8.23 14.31 -10.75
N GLN A 68 -9.33 15.02 -10.49
CA GLN A 68 -10.09 14.94 -9.24
C GLN A 68 -10.68 13.54 -9.10
N ILE A 69 -10.46 12.90 -7.94
CA ILE A 69 -10.90 11.53 -7.67
C ILE A 69 -12.06 11.46 -6.67
N ASP A 70 -12.67 12.59 -6.29
CA ASP A 70 -13.69 12.69 -5.25
C ASP A 70 -14.86 11.69 -5.45
N GLU A 71 -15.40 11.61 -6.67
CA GLU A 71 -16.53 10.74 -6.97
C GLU A 71 -16.19 9.25 -6.87
N ILE A 72 -15.01 8.86 -7.36
CA ILE A 72 -14.66 7.44 -7.44
C ILE A 72 -14.28 6.88 -6.08
N ILE A 73 -13.57 7.66 -5.23
CA ILE A 73 -13.20 7.20 -3.89
C ILE A 73 -14.39 7.07 -2.95
N ALA A 74 -15.51 7.74 -3.23
CA ALA A 74 -16.76 7.58 -2.49
C ALA A 74 -17.44 6.23 -2.77
N ARG A 75 -17.04 5.51 -3.83
CA ARG A 75 -17.60 4.19 -4.15
C ARG A 75 -16.98 3.10 -3.26
N PRO A 76 -17.77 2.14 -2.76
CA PRO A 76 -17.24 1.01 -2.00
C PRO A 76 -16.12 0.28 -2.76
N GLY A 77 -15.01 0.03 -2.07
CA GLY A 77 -13.85 -0.67 -2.62
C GLY A 77 -12.85 0.19 -3.41
N TRP A 78 -13.14 1.47 -3.68
CA TRP A 78 -12.27 2.36 -4.45
C TRP A 78 -11.42 3.32 -3.61
N ASP A 79 -11.76 3.52 -2.34
CA ASP A 79 -11.03 4.44 -1.48
C ASP A 79 -9.55 4.06 -1.29
N THR A 80 -8.72 5.07 -1.05
CA THR A 80 -7.28 4.93 -0.95
C THR A 80 -6.69 5.90 0.07
N ILE A 81 -5.67 5.44 0.81
CA ILE A 81 -4.82 6.30 1.64
C ILE A 81 -3.81 7.09 0.81
N ASP A 82 -3.53 6.65 -0.43
CA ASP A 82 -2.55 7.26 -1.33
C ASP A 82 -3.15 8.46 -2.10
N LYS A 83 -3.83 9.37 -1.38
CA LYS A 83 -4.48 10.59 -1.88
C LYS A 83 -4.07 11.84 -1.10
N VAL A 84 -4.15 12.98 -1.76
CA VAL A 84 -3.94 14.31 -1.16
C VAL A 84 -5.19 15.16 -1.31
N ARG A 85 -5.32 16.19 -0.47
CA ARG A 85 -6.34 17.22 -0.61
C ARG A 85 -5.73 18.51 -1.15
N HIS A 86 -6.29 19.05 -2.22
CA HIS A 86 -5.83 20.29 -2.84
C HIS A 86 -7.02 21.07 -3.38
N GLU A 87 -7.16 22.34 -2.99
CA GLU A 87 -8.24 23.23 -3.45
C GLU A 87 -9.64 22.62 -3.28
N GLY A 88 -9.87 21.97 -2.13
CA GLY A 88 -11.16 21.36 -1.81
C GLY A 88 -11.36 19.94 -2.35
N HIS A 89 -10.52 19.47 -3.26
CA HIS A 89 -10.67 18.20 -3.97
C HIS A 89 -9.60 17.17 -3.62
N PHE A 90 -9.94 15.89 -3.82
CA PHE A 90 -9.01 14.78 -3.69
C PHE A 90 -8.28 14.46 -4.99
N TYR A 91 -6.99 14.17 -4.89
CA TYR A 91 -6.15 13.76 -6.01
C TYR A 91 -5.29 12.56 -5.64
N SER A 92 -4.90 11.77 -6.64
CA SER A 92 -3.89 10.71 -6.46
C SER A 92 -2.53 11.31 -6.11
N THR A 93 -1.81 10.66 -5.19
CA THR A 93 -0.41 10.97 -4.90
C THR A 93 0.55 10.57 -6.02
N LYS A 94 0.11 9.75 -6.99
CA LYS A 94 0.99 9.13 -7.99
C LYS A 94 1.25 10.06 -9.18
N PRO A 95 2.43 9.97 -9.82
CA PRO A 95 2.71 10.77 -11.01
C PRO A 95 1.61 10.60 -12.07
N PRO A 96 1.08 11.70 -12.65
CA PRO A 96 -0.14 11.66 -13.45
C PRO A 96 0.06 11.11 -14.85
N LEU A 97 1.28 11.15 -15.41
CA LEU A 97 1.54 10.79 -16.81
C LEU A 97 1.11 9.36 -17.15
N TYR A 98 1.56 8.36 -16.38
CA TYR A 98 1.25 6.97 -16.70
C TYR A 98 -0.25 6.65 -16.57
N PRO A 99 -0.95 7.01 -15.47
CA PRO A 99 -2.42 6.90 -15.41
C PRO A 99 -3.15 7.65 -16.52
N THR A 100 -2.64 8.78 -17.00
CA THR A 100 -3.23 9.53 -18.13
C THR A 100 -3.20 8.72 -19.42
N MET A 101 -2.07 8.08 -19.72
CA MET A 101 -1.95 7.18 -20.88
C MET A 101 -2.88 5.96 -20.74
N LEU A 102 -2.99 5.40 -19.54
CA LEU A 102 -3.87 4.28 -19.27
C LEU A 102 -5.35 4.64 -19.33
N ALA A 103 -5.74 5.89 -19.05
CA ALA A 103 -7.09 6.37 -19.29
C ALA A 103 -7.46 6.29 -20.78
N GLY A 104 -6.52 6.64 -21.68
CA GLY A 104 -6.69 6.45 -23.11
C GLY A 104 -6.82 4.97 -23.50
N LEU A 105 -5.98 4.10 -22.93
CA LEU A 105 -6.06 2.66 -23.16
C LEU A 105 -7.39 2.06 -22.66
N TYR A 106 -7.85 2.47 -21.47
CA TYR A 106 -9.13 2.07 -20.92
C TYR A 106 -10.30 2.50 -21.82
N ARG A 107 -10.30 3.73 -22.36
CA ARG A 107 -11.31 4.16 -23.34
C ARG A 107 -11.34 3.24 -24.56
N GLY A 108 -10.17 2.84 -25.06
CA GLY A 108 -10.06 1.85 -26.15
C GLY A 108 -10.65 0.50 -25.79
N VAL A 109 -10.29 -0.06 -24.63
CA VAL A 109 -10.86 -1.33 -24.13
C VAL A 109 -12.37 -1.24 -24.02
N ARG A 110 -12.89 -0.19 -23.37
CA ARG A 110 -14.33 0.03 -23.21
C ARG A 110 -15.05 0.15 -24.56
N MET A 111 -14.46 0.83 -25.53
CA MET A 111 -15.03 0.96 -26.88
C MET A 111 -15.10 -0.39 -27.61
N LEU A 112 -14.11 -1.26 -27.42
CA LEU A 112 -14.02 -2.55 -28.11
C LEU A 112 -14.84 -3.67 -27.45
N THR A 113 -14.94 -3.68 -26.11
CA THR A 113 -15.56 -4.79 -25.37
C THR A 113 -16.86 -4.40 -24.66
N GLY A 114 -17.14 -3.11 -24.52
CA GLY A 114 -18.23 -2.60 -23.67
C GLY A 114 -17.93 -2.63 -22.16
N TRP A 115 -16.81 -3.23 -21.74
CA TRP A 115 -16.48 -3.41 -20.33
C TRP A 115 -16.17 -2.09 -19.62
N SER A 116 -16.66 -1.95 -18.39
CA SER A 116 -16.43 -0.79 -17.53
C SER A 116 -15.57 -1.16 -16.33
N LEU A 117 -14.75 -0.20 -15.87
CA LEU A 117 -13.99 -0.34 -14.63
C LEU A 117 -14.89 -0.53 -13.41
N LEU A 118 -16.17 -0.16 -13.48
CA LEU A 118 -17.10 -0.24 -12.35
C LEU A 118 -17.83 -1.59 -12.25
N THR A 119 -18.00 -2.30 -13.36
CA THR A 119 -18.80 -3.53 -13.44
C THR A 119 -17.92 -4.74 -13.75
N GLU A 120 -16.95 -4.61 -14.66
CA GLU A 120 -16.00 -5.66 -15.04
C GLU A 120 -14.57 -5.27 -14.62
N THR A 121 -14.41 -4.79 -13.38
CA THR A 121 -13.16 -4.26 -12.84
C THR A 121 -11.97 -5.18 -13.10
N ASN A 122 -12.12 -6.47 -12.82
CA ASN A 122 -11.06 -7.45 -12.99
C ASN A 122 -10.70 -7.68 -14.46
N GLN A 123 -11.69 -7.80 -15.34
CA GLN A 123 -11.47 -8.02 -16.76
C GLN A 123 -10.75 -6.82 -17.39
N VAL A 124 -11.23 -5.60 -17.10
CA VAL A 124 -10.60 -4.38 -17.60
C VAL A 124 -9.18 -4.21 -17.07
N ALA A 125 -8.97 -4.39 -15.75
CA ALA A 125 -7.64 -4.28 -15.16
C ALA A 125 -6.67 -5.31 -15.75
N ARG A 126 -7.07 -6.58 -15.87
CA ARG A 126 -6.24 -7.63 -16.44
C ARG A 126 -5.90 -7.37 -17.90
N THR A 127 -6.86 -6.93 -18.72
CA THR A 127 -6.60 -6.57 -20.13
C THR A 127 -5.60 -5.42 -20.23
N ILE A 128 -5.77 -4.37 -19.41
CA ILE A 128 -4.85 -3.24 -19.40
C ILE A 128 -3.45 -3.68 -18.96
N LEU A 129 -3.32 -4.46 -17.89
CA LEU A 129 -2.04 -4.93 -17.37
C LEU A 129 -1.33 -5.91 -18.32
N LEU A 130 -2.09 -6.74 -19.06
CA LEU A 130 -1.54 -7.55 -20.13
C LEU A 130 -0.84 -6.67 -21.19
N ILE A 131 -1.51 -5.59 -21.60
CA ILE A 131 -1.01 -4.67 -22.62
C ILE A 131 0.12 -3.78 -22.10
N SER A 132 0.00 -3.25 -20.88
CA SER A 132 0.90 -2.22 -20.35
C SER A 132 2.11 -2.79 -19.61
N ASN A 133 1.98 -3.98 -19.02
CA ASN A 133 3.04 -4.59 -18.22
C ASN A 133 3.60 -5.85 -18.89
N LEU A 134 2.76 -6.87 -19.14
CA LEU A 134 3.24 -8.19 -19.55
C LEU A 134 3.84 -8.23 -20.96
N ILE A 135 3.12 -7.72 -21.97
CA ILE A 135 3.61 -7.70 -23.35
C ILE A 135 4.94 -6.91 -23.45
N PRO A 136 5.05 -5.67 -22.91
CA PRO A 136 6.31 -4.95 -22.89
C PRO A 136 7.42 -5.70 -22.15
N PHE A 137 7.10 -6.40 -21.06
CA PHE A 137 8.08 -7.20 -20.33
C PHE A 137 8.61 -8.38 -21.16
N TRP A 138 7.75 -9.12 -21.87
CA TRP A 138 8.19 -10.22 -22.73
C TRP A 138 9.06 -9.75 -23.90
N ILE A 139 8.72 -8.60 -24.49
CA ILE A 139 9.58 -7.96 -25.50
C ILE A 139 10.91 -7.54 -24.85
N ALA A 140 10.86 -6.97 -23.64
CA ALA A 140 12.05 -6.56 -22.91
C ALA A 140 12.96 -7.75 -22.56
N LEU A 141 12.43 -8.94 -22.27
CA LEU A 141 13.25 -10.16 -22.09
C LEU A 141 14.08 -10.47 -23.34
N TYR A 142 13.46 -10.42 -24.51
CA TYR A 142 14.16 -10.66 -25.78
C TYR A 142 15.20 -9.56 -26.07
N VAL A 143 14.85 -8.29 -25.84
CA VAL A 143 15.78 -7.18 -26.00
C VAL A 143 16.94 -7.25 -25.01
N PHE A 144 16.68 -7.67 -23.77
CA PHE A 144 17.69 -7.86 -22.74
C PHE A 144 18.69 -8.96 -23.13
N TRP A 145 18.23 -10.10 -23.65
CA TRP A 145 19.14 -11.07 -24.27
C TRP A 145 19.99 -10.42 -25.38
N GLY A 146 19.38 -9.58 -26.22
CA GLY A 146 20.09 -8.80 -27.25
C GLY A 146 21.14 -7.81 -26.70
N ILE A 147 20.95 -7.28 -25.49
CA ILE A 147 21.97 -6.49 -24.75
C ILE A 147 23.15 -7.40 -24.39
N LEU A 148 22.89 -8.56 -23.79
CA LEU A 148 23.94 -9.49 -23.36
C LEU A 148 24.77 -10.02 -24.53
N VAL A 149 24.15 -10.27 -25.69
CA VAL A 149 24.84 -10.61 -26.95
C VAL A 149 25.83 -9.53 -27.36
N ARG A 150 25.44 -8.25 -27.23
CA ARG A 150 26.25 -7.09 -27.61
C ARG A 150 27.32 -6.73 -26.59
N SER A 151 27.21 -7.27 -25.37
CA SER A 151 28.18 -7.08 -24.29
C SER A 151 29.26 -8.17 -24.23
N ASP A 152 29.40 -9.02 -25.26
CA ASP A 152 30.40 -10.11 -25.30
C ASP A 152 30.34 -11.04 -24.06
N ILE A 153 29.13 -11.28 -23.55
CA ILE A 153 28.88 -12.27 -22.51
C ILE A 153 28.84 -13.67 -23.15
N ALA A 154 29.39 -14.71 -22.49
CA ALA A 154 29.32 -16.08 -22.99
C ALA A 154 27.86 -16.60 -23.05
N GLU A 155 27.58 -17.51 -23.99
CA GLU A 155 26.22 -18.01 -24.30
C GLU A 155 25.47 -18.56 -23.09
N GLU A 156 26.15 -19.33 -22.24
CA GLU A 156 25.57 -19.96 -21.06
C GLU A 156 25.10 -18.91 -20.05
N TRP A 157 25.85 -17.82 -19.93
CA TRP A 157 25.52 -16.70 -19.05
C TRP A 157 24.46 -15.78 -19.65
N ARG A 158 24.36 -15.67 -20.98
CA ARG A 158 23.24 -14.97 -21.64
C ARG A 158 21.92 -15.66 -21.33
N VAL A 159 21.86 -16.97 -21.54
CA VAL A 159 20.65 -17.77 -21.29
C VAL A 159 20.30 -17.73 -19.82
N LEU A 160 21.26 -18.01 -18.93
CA LEU A 160 21.04 -17.98 -17.49
C LEU A 160 20.54 -16.61 -17.01
N THR A 161 21.22 -15.52 -17.36
CA THR A 161 20.87 -14.17 -16.86
C THR A 161 19.51 -13.71 -17.40
N THR A 162 19.17 -14.06 -18.64
CA THR A 162 17.82 -13.79 -19.18
C THR A 162 16.77 -14.62 -18.44
N GLY A 163 17.08 -15.88 -18.11
CA GLY A 163 16.25 -16.72 -17.23
C GLY A 163 16.09 -16.12 -15.83
N LEU A 164 17.14 -15.56 -15.23
CA LEU A 164 17.05 -14.91 -13.92
C LEU A 164 16.11 -13.69 -13.94
N LEU A 165 16.13 -12.88 -15.01
CA LEU A 165 15.15 -11.80 -15.17
C LEU A 165 13.72 -12.35 -15.25
N ALA A 166 13.53 -13.44 -16.00
CA ALA A 166 12.24 -14.07 -16.25
C ALA A 166 11.68 -14.87 -15.05
N PHE A 167 12.52 -15.37 -14.14
CA PHE A 167 12.08 -16.31 -13.10
C PHE A 167 12.58 -16.02 -11.69
N ALA A 168 13.62 -15.21 -11.51
CA ALA A 168 14.27 -15.02 -10.21
C ALA A 168 14.35 -13.54 -9.77
N SER A 169 13.52 -12.67 -10.35
CA SER A 169 13.49 -11.25 -10.03
C SER A 169 12.22 -10.88 -9.26
N LEU A 170 12.36 -10.06 -8.22
CA LEU A 170 11.24 -9.47 -7.49
C LEU A 170 10.45 -8.44 -8.31
N LEU A 171 10.76 -8.27 -9.59
CA LEU A 171 9.93 -7.53 -10.53
C LEU A 171 8.66 -8.31 -10.90
N LEU A 172 8.72 -9.65 -10.90
CA LEU A 172 7.63 -10.52 -11.36
C LEU A 172 6.33 -10.30 -10.59
N PRO A 173 6.32 -10.18 -9.25
CA PRO A 173 5.08 -9.90 -8.52
C PRO A 173 4.36 -8.62 -8.91
N TYR A 174 5.10 -7.63 -9.42
CA TYR A 174 4.55 -6.33 -9.79
C TYR A 174 3.96 -6.35 -11.21
N LEU A 175 4.29 -7.34 -12.04
CA LEU A 175 3.76 -7.42 -13.41
C LEU A 175 2.23 -7.50 -13.47
N ILE A 176 1.61 -8.05 -12.42
CA ILE A 176 0.16 -8.28 -12.34
C ILE A 176 -0.61 -7.17 -11.60
N VAL A 177 0.02 -6.04 -11.27
CA VAL A 177 -0.64 -4.88 -10.62
C VAL A 177 -0.24 -3.56 -11.27
N LEU A 178 -1.04 -2.51 -11.12
CA LEU A 178 -0.69 -1.21 -11.71
C LEU A 178 0.35 -0.49 -10.85
N ASN A 179 1.55 -0.35 -11.39
CA ASN A 179 2.69 0.24 -10.73
C ASN A 179 3.63 0.92 -11.74
N ASN A 180 4.51 1.81 -11.26
CA ASN A 180 5.48 2.52 -12.08
C ASN A 180 6.83 1.78 -12.22
N HIS A 181 7.14 0.85 -11.31
CA HIS A 181 8.41 0.13 -11.28
C HIS A 181 8.59 -0.78 -12.50
N THR A 182 7.53 -1.50 -12.89
CA THR A 182 7.52 -2.40 -14.05
C THR A 182 7.79 -1.65 -15.34
N ILE A 183 7.05 -0.57 -15.59
CA ILE A 183 7.18 0.19 -16.83
C ILE A 183 8.52 0.95 -16.89
N ALA A 184 9.06 1.37 -15.74
CA ALA A 184 10.40 1.94 -15.66
C ALA A 184 11.50 0.90 -15.96
N ALA A 185 11.37 -0.32 -15.43
CA ALA A 185 12.32 -1.41 -15.69
C ALA A 185 12.38 -1.80 -17.17
N THR A 186 11.21 -1.93 -17.82
CA THR A 186 11.14 -2.26 -19.25
C THR A 186 11.65 -1.10 -20.12
N ALA A 187 11.29 0.14 -19.78
CA ALA A 187 11.84 1.34 -20.41
C ALA A 187 13.37 1.40 -20.31
N LEU A 188 13.93 1.09 -19.14
CA LEU A 188 15.37 1.06 -18.92
C LEU A 188 16.06 0.07 -19.87
N ILE A 189 15.50 -1.12 -20.06
CA ILE A 189 16.03 -2.12 -21.00
C ILE A 189 16.08 -1.56 -22.44
N PHE A 190 14.98 -0.96 -22.91
CA PHE A 190 14.96 -0.35 -24.26
C PHE A 190 15.94 0.81 -24.39
N SER A 191 16.07 1.63 -23.35
CA SER A 191 17.01 2.75 -23.27
C SER A 191 18.46 2.27 -23.35
N VAL A 192 18.83 1.29 -22.53
CA VAL A 192 20.17 0.68 -22.52
C VAL A 192 20.48 0.04 -23.88
N TYR A 193 19.53 -0.70 -24.45
CA TYR A 193 19.71 -1.30 -25.77
C TYR A 193 19.97 -0.23 -26.84
N GLY A 194 19.15 0.82 -26.90
CA GLY A 194 19.35 1.95 -27.81
C GLY A 194 20.72 2.61 -27.63
N ALA A 195 21.14 2.84 -26.39
CA ALA A 195 22.40 3.49 -26.08
C ALA A 195 23.63 2.65 -26.44
N ILE A 196 23.60 1.33 -26.20
CA ILE A 196 24.67 0.41 -26.64
C ILE A 196 24.75 0.41 -28.17
N ARG A 197 23.62 0.39 -28.87
CA ARG A 197 23.59 0.48 -30.35
C ARG A 197 24.14 1.80 -30.85
N ALA A 198 23.84 2.91 -30.18
CA ALA A 198 24.35 4.24 -30.51
C ALA A 198 25.87 4.32 -30.33
N GLN A 199 26.41 3.72 -29.26
CA GLN A 199 27.85 3.58 -29.03
C GLN A 199 28.54 2.77 -30.14
N GLN A 200 27.97 1.61 -30.49
CA GLN A 200 28.50 0.74 -31.54
C GLN A 200 28.46 1.40 -32.92
N ALA A 201 27.34 2.04 -33.28
CA ALA A 201 27.19 2.76 -34.55
C ALA A 201 28.21 3.90 -34.66
N SER A 202 28.40 4.67 -33.58
CA SER A 202 29.39 5.76 -33.55
C SER A 202 30.82 5.23 -33.66
N SER A 203 31.15 4.12 -32.97
CA SER A 203 32.47 3.48 -33.06
C SER A 203 32.77 2.94 -34.46
N ASN A 204 31.76 2.47 -35.19
CA ASN A 204 31.90 1.96 -36.55
C ASN A 204 31.86 3.06 -37.62
N SER A 205 31.84 4.34 -37.22
CA SER A 205 31.64 5.49 -38.11
C SER A 205 30.39 5.37 -38.99
N GLU A 206 29.37 4.65 -38.52
CA GLU A 206 28.08 4.55 -39.21
C GLU A 206 27.35 5.90 -39.09
N SER A 207 27.20 6.58 -40.23
CA SER A 207 26.45 7.82 -40.36
C SER A 207 25.11 7.58 -41.08
N GLY A 208 24.10 8.40 -40.76
CA GLY A 208 22.78 8.33 -41.40
C GLY A 208 21.63 7.90 -40.47
N LYS A 209 20.47 7.64 -41.08
CA LYS A 209 19.19 7.43 -40.37
C LYS A 209 19.22 6.29 -39.34
N ALA A 210 19.94 5.20 -39.64
CA ALA A 210 20.07 4.07 -38.73
C ALA A 210 20.80 4.44 -37.43
N SER A 211 21.82 5.30 -37.50
CA SER A 211 22.58 5.80 -36.35
C SER A 211 21.70 6.71 -35.47
N ALA A 212 20.96 7.63 -36.10
CA ALA A 212 20.04 8.55 -35.43
C ALA A 212 18.94 7.82 -34.63
N TRP A 213 18.41 6.72 -35.17
CA TRP A 213 17.35 5.95 -34.52
C TRP A 213 17.76 5.40 -33.15
N TRP A 214 19.03 5.02 -32.97
CA TRP A 214 19.52 4.52 -31.69
C TRP A 214 19.59 5.61 -30.61
N PHE A 215 19.95 6.84 -31.00
CA PHE A 215 19.91 7.99 -30.11
C PHE A 215 18.46 8.38 -29.76
N ILE A 216 17.52 8.31 -30.71
CA ILE A 216 16.09 8.54 -30.46
C ILE A 216 15.56 7.52 -29.44
N LEU A 217 15.83 6.23 -29.65
CA LEU A 217 15.38 5.18 -28.73
C LEU A 217 15.96 5.36 -27.32
N ALA A 218 17.27 5.64 -27.22
CA ALA A 218 17.91 5.91 -25.93
C ALA A 218 17.32 7.15 -25.24
N GLY A 219 17.07 8.23 -25.99
CA GLY A 219 16.50 9.47 -25.47
C GLY A 219 15.07 9.27 -24.97
N PHE A 220 14.19 8.75 -25.83
CA PHE A 220 12.79 8.55 -25.50
C PHE A 220 12.61 7.61 -24.31
N PHE A 221 13.21 6.42 -24.35
CA PHE A 221 13.05 5.46 -23.26
C PHE A 221 13.83 5.85 -21.99
N GLY A 222 14.94 6.59 -22.12
CA GLY A 222 15.64 7.18 -20.99
C GLY A 222 14.80 8.23 -20.28
N GLY A 223 14.18 9.16 -21.02
CA GLY A 223 13.23 10.13 -20.50
C GLY A 223 11.98 9.46 -19.91
N TRP A 224 11.46 8.41 -20.55
CA TRP A 224 10.33 7.63 -20.05
C TRP A 224 10.65 6.91 -18.73
N THR A 225 11.87 6.38 -18.57
CA THR A 225 12.35 5.82 -17.29
C THR A 225 12.34 6.90 -16.20
N CYS A 226 12.85 8.10 -16.49
CA CYS A 226 12.84 9.24 -15.56
C CYS A 226 11.42 9.66 -15.16
N CYS A 227 10.45 9.55 -16.07
CA CYS A 227 9.08 9.95 -15.78
C CYS A 227 8.34 8.99 -14.84
N ASN A 228 8.75 7.72 -14.85
CA ASN A 228 8.12 6.69 -14.04
C ASN A 228 8.84 6.48 -12.70
N GLU A 229 10.10 6.92 -12.56
CA GLU A 229 10.86 6.81 -11.32
C GLU A 229 11.57 8.12 -11.01
N LEU A 230 11.15 8.81 -9.94
CA LEU A 230 11.73 10.10 -9.57
C LEU A 230 13.27 10.04 -9.41
N PRO A 231 13.86 9.02 -8.73
CA PRO A 231 15.31 8.90 -8.64
C PRO A 231 16.01 8.56 -9.97
N ALA A 232 15.27 8.10 -11.00
CA ALA A 232 15.86 7.78 -12.30
C ALA A 232 16.28 9.02 -13.10
N GLY A 233 15.99 10.23 -12.64
CA GLY A 233 16.60 11.45 -13.18
C GLY A 233 18.14 11.38 -13.19
N LEU A 234 18.75 10.74 -12.18
CA LEU A 234 20.20 10.50 -12.15
C LEU A 234 20.65 9.57 -13.29
N TYR A 235 19.88 8.52 -13.58
CA TYR A 235 20.13 7.65 -14.73
C TYR A 235 20.08 8.43 -16.05
N GLY A 236 19.04 9.26 -16.26
CA GLY A 236 18.91 10.09 -17.45
C GLY A 236 20.10 11.03 -17.65
N LEU A 237 20.60 11.65 -16.57
CA LEU A 237 21.78 12.51 -16.61
C LEU A 237 23.05 11.72 -16.95
N CYS A 238 23.28 10.57 -16.30
CA CYS A 238 24.43 9.72 -16.60
C CYS A 238 24.40 9.22 -18.05
N LEU A 239 23.22 8.86 -18.56
CA LEU A 239 23.00 8.45 -19.93
C LEU A 239 23.30 9.57 -20.93
N PHE A 240 22.83 10.80 -20.65
CA PHE A 240 23.15 11.98 -21.45
C PHE A 240 24.65 12.23 -21.52
N VAL A 241 25.35 12.24 -20.38
CA VAL A 241 26.81 12.45 -20.33
C VAL A 241 27.55 11.34 -21.09
N MET A 242 27.09 10.09 -20.95
CA MET A 242 27.67 8.96 -21.67
C MET A 242 27.55 9.12 -23.18
N LEU A 243 26.36 9.44 -23.70
CA LEU A 243 26.14 9.60 -25.13
C LEU A 243 26.74 10.89 -25.69
N TRP A 244 26.79 11.95 -24.88
CA TRP A 244 27.51 13.19 -25.21
C TRP A 244 28.98 12.91 -25.50
N ARG A 245 29.64 12.11 -24.65
CA ARG A 245 31.05 11.71 -24.86
C ARG A 245 31.25 10.82 -26.09
N VAL A 246 30.20 10.16 -26.57
CA VAL A 246 30.24 9.29 -27.74
C VAL A 246 30.05 10.11 -29.02
N ASN A 247 28.99 10.92 -29.08
CA ASN A 247 28.68 11.77 -30.22
C ASN A 247 27.80 12.97 -29.76
N PRO A 248 28.40 14.15 -29.49
CA PRO A 248 27.66 15.31 -29.02
C PRO A 248 26.56 15.75 -29.98
N ARG A 249 26.83 15.73 -31.29
CA ARG A 249 25.89 16.18 -32.31
C ARG A 249 24.65 15.30 -32.36
N GLN A 250 24.80 13.98 -32.43
CA GLN A 250 23.64 13.08 -32.43
C GLN A 250 22.91 13.10 -31.09
N THR A 251 23.63 13.30 -29.99
CA THR A 251 23.01 13.45 -28.67
C THR A 251 22.11 14.69 -28.63
N LEU A 252 22.58 15.84 -29.13
CA LEU A 252 21.78 17.07 -29.15
C LEU A 252 20.62 17.03 -30.15
N VAL A 253 20.83 16.46 -31.34
CA VAL A 253 19.84 16.52 -32.42
C VAL A 253 18.76 15.44 -32.28
N TRP A 254 19.11 14.28 -31.72
CA TRP A 254 18.22 13.11 -31.72
C TRP A 254 17.86 12.62 -30.32
N PHE A 255 18.85 12.48 -29.42
CA PHE A 255 18.58 12.00 -28.07
C PHE A 255 17.81 13.04 -27.24
N VAL A 256 18.26 14.30 -27.22
CA VAL A 256 17.64 15.34 -26.39
C VAL A 256 16.18 15.60 -26.80
N PRO A 257 15.83 15.84 -28.07
CA PRO A 257 14.43 16.04 -28.46
C PRO A 257 13.57 14.83 -28.15
N ALA A 258 14.08 13.61 -28.35
CA ALA A 258 13.34 12.39 -28.02
C ALA A 258 13.10 12.25 -26.50
N ALA A 259 14.07 12.61 -25.66
CA ALA A 259 13.94 12.60 -24.21
C ALA A 259 12.98 13.68 -23.70
N VAL A 260 12.95 14.85 -24.35
CA VAL A 260 12.04 15.94 -23.99
C VAL A 260 10.57 15.53 -24.14
N ILE A 261 10.20 14.66 -25.10
CA ILE A 261 8.81 14.25 -25.31
C ILE A 261 8.14 13.70 -24.02
N PRO A 262 8.60 12.60 -23.40
CA PRO A 262 7.98 12.11 -22.17
C PRO A 262 8.15 13.08 -21.00
N LEU A 263 9.28 13.79 -20.90
CA LEU A 263 9.54 14.75 -19.81
C LEU A 263 8.58 15.94 -19.84
N SER A 264 8.33 16.50 -21.03
CA SER A 264 7.33 17.56 -21.25
C SER A 264 5.92 17.02 -20.98
N ALA A 265 5.61 15.80 -21.40
CA ALA A 265 4.31 15.20 -21.08
C ALA A 265 4.10 15.03 -19.57
N LEU A 266 5.14 14.65 -18.81
CA LEU A 266 5.06 14.61 -17.35
C LEU A 266 4.81 16.00 -16.76
N LEU A 267 5.57 17.01 -17.21
CA LEU A 267 5.46 18.38 -16.73
C LEU A 267 4.06 18.96 -17.01
N ILE A 268 3.56 18.78 -18.24
CA ILE A 268 2.22 19.25 -18.64
C ILE A 268 1.15 18.58 -17.76
N ASN A 269 1.18 17.26 -17.61
CA ASN A 269 0.20 16.57 -16.78
C ASN A 269 0.30 16.95 -15.29
N ASN A 270 1.51 17.24 -14.78
CA ASN A 270 1.67 17.79 -13.44
C ASN A 270 1.02 19.18 -13.31
N VAL A 271 1.29 20.09 -14.25
CA VAL A 271 0.69 21.44 -14.23
C VAL A 271 -0.83 21.37 -14.28
N ILE A 272 -1.40 20.48 -15.10
CA ILE A 272 -2.85 20.28 -15.17
C ILE A 272 -3.39 19.69 -13.86
N ALA A 273 -2.71 18.72 -13.26
CA ALA A 273 -3.19 18.04 -12.05
C ALA A 273 -2.98 18.83 -10.74
N THR A 274 -1.90 19.59 -10.64
CA THR A 274 -1.46 20.23 -9.38
C THR A 274 -1.47 21.76 -9.43
N GLY A 275 -1.75 22.36 -10.59
CA GLY A 275 -1.59 23.80 -10.83
C GLY A 275 -0.13 24.25 -10.95
N GLY A 276 0.85 23.34 -10.89
CA GLY A 276 2.27 23.69 -10.93
C GLY A 276 3.20 22.55 -11.39
N TRP A 277 4.50 22.83 -11.43
CA TRP A 277 5.49 21.84 -11.92
C TRP A 277 5.76 20.70 -10.93
N LYS A 278 5.50 20.94 -9.63
CA LYS A 278 5.80 20.00 -8.54
C LYS A 278 4.70 18.92 -8.47
N PRO A 279 5.03 17.62 -8.60
CA PRO A 279 4.05 16.55 -8.46
C PRO A 279 3.56 16.39 -7.01
N PHE A 280 2.34 15.91 -6.81
CA PHE A 280 1.75 15.75 -5.48
C PHE A 280 2.60 14.91 -4.53
N TYR A 281 3.24 13.85 -5.02
CA TYR A 281 4.15 13.02 -4.22
C TYR A 281 5.24 13.81 -3.46
N MET A 282 5.71 14.94 -4.02
CA MET A 282 6.74 15.78 -3.39
C MET A 282 6.18 16.73 -2.32
N TYR A 283 4.88 16.73 -2.06
CA TYR A 283 4.22 17.48 -0.98
C TYR A 283 4.04 16.64 0.28
N TYR A 284 4.68 15.48 0.38
CA TYR A 284 4.67 14.68 1.59
C TYR A 284 5.04 15.51 2.82
N GLY A 285 4.30 15.36 3.91
CA GLY A 285 4.49 16.11 5.16
C GLY A 285 3.89 17.52 5.19
N THR A 286 3.25 17.97 4.10
CA THR A 286 2.57 19.29 4.05
C THR A 286 1.07 19.16 4.30
N GLU A 287 0.35 20.29 4.32
CA GLU A 287 -1.10 20.38 4.48
C GLU A 287 -1.90 19.59 3.41
N LYS A 288 -1.27 19.30 2.26
CA LYS A 288 -1.88 18.45 1.22
C LYS A 288 -1.99 16.99 1.65
N TYR A 289 -1.06 16.52 2.49
CA TYR A 289 -1.03 15.15 3.02
C TYR A 289 -1.66 15.05 4.39
N VAL A 290 -1.44 16.06 5.24
CA VAL A 290 -1.95 16.14 6.61
C VAL A 290 -3.14 17.08 6.62
N TYR A 291 -4.31 16.51 6.39
CA TYR A 291 -5.58 17.24 6.38
C TYR A 291 -6.63 16.49 7.20
N GLU A 292 -7.69 17.22 7.53
CA GLU A 292 -8.94 16.68 8.06
C GLU A 292 -10.07 17.00 7.07
N HIS A 293 -10.93 16.04 6.82
CA HIS A 293 -12.08 16.20 5.94
C HIS A 293 -13.28 15.51 6.55
N LEU A 294 -14.36 16.27 6.78
CA LEU A 294 -15.58 15.80 7.43
C LEU A 294 -15.32 15.17 8.80
N GLY A 295 -14.48 15.81 9.63
CA GLY A 295 -14.06 15.26 10.93
C GLY A 295 -13.08 14.07 10.87
N ILE A 296 -12.66 13.65 9.66
CA ILE A 296 -11.79 12.47 9.47
C ILE A 296 -10.37 12.91 9.11
N PRO A 297 -9.36 12.61 9.96
CA PRO A 297 -7.98 12.88 9.63
C PRO A 297 -7.49 11.94 8.53
N SER A 298 -6.66 12.47 7.65
CA SER A 298 -5.92 11.69 6.65
C SER A 298 -5.06 10.60 7.31
N TYR A 299 -4.86 9.46 6.62
CA TYR A 299 -3.99 8.38 7.11
C TYR A 299 -2.57 8.87 7.41
N TRP A 300 -2.05 9.81 6.61
CA TRP A 300 -0.69 10.33 6.76
C TRP A 300 -0.51 11.33 7.90
N ALA A 301 -1.59 11.75 8.56
CA ALA A 301 -1.50 12.47 9.84
C ALA A 301 -1.01 11.56 10.97
N GLU A 302 -1.43 10.28 10.95
CA GLU A 302 -1.04 9.26 11.93
C GLU A 302 -0.77 7.91 11.22
N PRO A 303 0.34 7.79 10.48
CA PRO A 303 0.66 6.57 9.73
C PRO A 303 0.88 5.39 10.68
N ARG A 304 0.59 4.18 10.19
CA ARG A 304 0.53 2.96 11.02
C ARG A 304 1.48 1.88 10.56
N GLY A 305 1.80 0.99 11.49
CA GLY A 305 2.65 -0.17 11.23
C GLY A 305 4.01 0.22 10.64
N VAL A 306 4.37 -0.39 9.51
CA VAL A 306 5.65 -0.13 8.82
C VAL A 306 5.75 1.31 8.30
N ASP A 307 4.64 1.99 8.04
CA ASP A 307 4.64 3.37 7.54
C ASP A 307 4.94 4.42 8.63
N ARG A 308 4.96 4.03 9.91
CA ARG A 308 5.22 4.93 11.05
C ARG A 308 6.70 5.30 11.25
N ALA A 309 7.61 4.75 10.43
CA ALA A 309 9.04 5.08 10.44
C ALA A 309 9.70 5.02 11.84
N ARG A 310 9.52 3.90 12.56
CA ARG A 310 10.05 3.71 13.93
C ARG A 310 11.53 3.35 14.01
N ASP A 311 12.14 3.00 12.89
CA ASP A 311 13.49 2.43 12.88
C ASP A 311 14.59 3.49 12.89
N SER A 312 15.70 3.15 13.55
CA SER A 312 16.94 3.92 13.42
C SER A 312 17.48 3.84 11.98
N VAL A 313 18.32 4.80 11.58
CA VAL A 313 19.00 4.79 10.27
C VAL A 313 19.75 3.47 10.04
N ALA A 314 20.43 2.94 11.06
CA ALA A 314 21.18 1.69 10.95
C ALA A 314 20.25 0.49 10.73
N SER A 315 19.17 0.38 11.51
CA SER A 315 18.15 -0.67 11.35
C SER A 315 17.52 -0.61 9.96
N TYR A 316 17.20 0.60 9.48
CA TYR A 316 16.62 0.83 8.18
C TYR A 316 17.54 0.36 7.04
N ILE A 317 18.81 0.75 7.06
CA ILE A 317 19.81 0.33 6.07
C ILE A 317 19.99 -1.19 6.11
N PHE A 318 20.10 -1.78 7.31
CA PHE A 318 20.22 -3.23 7.48
C PHE A 318 19.04 -3.96 6.85
N HIS A 319 17.81 -3.53 7.14
CA HIS A 319 16.60 -4.15 6.60
C HIS A 319 16.39 -3.89 5.10
N CYS A 320 16.95 -2.81 4.54
CA CYS A 320 17.00 -2.59 3.09
C CYS A 320 18.02 -3.49 2.36
N LEU A 321 19.10 -3.93 3.02
CA LEU A 321 20.16 -4.71 2.37
C LEU A 321 20.04 -6.22 2.62
N VAL A 322 19.89 -6.63 3.89
CA VAL A 322 19.97 -8.04 4.32
C VAL A 322 18.86 -8.47 5.28
N GLY A 323 18.04 -7.55 5.78
CA GLY A 323 16.89 -7.88 6.63
C GLY A 323 15.61 -8.16 5.83
N HIS A 324 14.45 -7.83 6.40
CA HIS A 324 13.14 -8.28 5.90
C HIS A 324 12.81 -7.84 4.46
N HIS A 325 13.16 -6.62 4.06
CA HIS A 325 13.00 -6.10 2.69
C HIS A 325 14.34 -6.10 1.93
N GLY A 326 15.30 -6.92 2.37
CA GLY A 326 16.68 -6.85 1.95
C GLY A 326 16.89 -7.24 0.50
N ILE A 327 17.60 -6.39 -0.26
CA ILE A 327 18.02 -6.66 -1.64
C ILE A 327 18.75 -8.02 -1.74
N PHE A 328 19.66 -8.31 -0.80
CA PHE A 328 20.47 -9.54 -0.82
C PHE A 328 19.83 -10.72 -0.09
N SER A 329 18.96 -10.50 0.89
CA SER A 329 18.31 -11.59 1.62
C SER A 329 17.14 -12.18 0.82
N LEU A 330 16.34 -11.33 0.18
CA LEU A 330 15.23 -11.77 -0.67
C LEU A 330 15.70 -12.17 -2.08
N THR A 331 16.86 -11.68 -2.53
CA THR A 331 17.39 -12.07 -3.84
C THR A 331 18.92 -12.27 -3.78
N PRO A 332 19.39 -13.36 -3.12
CA PRO A 332 20.82 -13.61 -2.89
C PRO A 332 21.67 -13.66 -4.16
N ILE A 333 21.06 -13.96 -5.32
CA ILE A 333 21.75 -13.96 -6.60
C ILE A 333 22.39 -12.59 -6.93
N TRP A 334 21.89 -11.49 -6.34
CA TRP A 334 22.49 -10.16 -6.48
C TRP A 334 23.89 -10.03 -5.88
N LEU A 335 24.32 -10.94 -5.01
CA LEU A 335 25.70 -10.96 -4.49
C LEU A 335 26.74 -11.10 -5.61
N ILE A 336 26.39 -11.75 -6.74
CA ILE A 336 27.27 -11.88 -7.91
C ILE A 336 27.38 -10.55 -8.68
N SER A 337 26.38 -9.67 -8.57
CA SER A 337 26.40 -8.36 -9.23
C SER A 337 27.52 -7.48 -8.69
N LEU A 338 27.87 -7.57 -7.39
CA LEU A 338 28.90 -6.75 -6.75
C LEU A 338 30.30 -6.94 -7.37
N PRO A 339 30.88 -8.16 -7.40
CA PRO A 339 32.15 -8.38 -8.10
C PRO A 339 32.01 -8.15 -9.61
N GLY A 340 30.83 -8.38 -10.17
CA GLY A 340 30.51 -8.05 -11.56
C GLY A 340 30.66 -6.56 -11.90
N MET A 341 30.18 -5.66 -11.04
CA MET A 341 30.39 -4.21 -11.17
C MET A 341 31.89 -3.88 -11.10
N LEU A 342 32.59 -4.43 -10.10
CA LEU A 342 34.02 -4.18 -9.89
C LEU A 342 34.87 -4.64 -11.09
N TRP A 343 34.70 -5.89 -11.52
CA TRP A 343 35.46 -6.44 -12.65
C TRP A 343 35.03 -5.83 -13.97
N GLY A 344 33.77 -5.45 -14.13
CA GLY A 344 33.31 -4.68 -15.29
C GLY A 344 34.04 -3.34 -15.43
N ILE A 345 34.28 -2.64 -14.31
CA ILE A 345 35.06 -1.39 -14.29
C ILE A 345 36.54 -1.65 -14.57
N GLN A 346 37.14 -2.66 -13.92
CA GLN A 346 38.59 -2.92 -14.00
C GLN A 346 39.01 -3.58 -15.33
N LYS A 347 38.26 -4.59 -15.78
CA LYS A 347 38.63 -5.52 -16.86
C LYS A 347 37.79 -5.34 -18.12
N GLY A 348 36.66 -4.63 -18.06
CA GLY A 348 35.78 -4.42 -19.20
C GLY A 348 36.41 -3.57 -20.31
N LYS A 349 35.86 -3.65 -21.52
CA LYS A 349 36.25 -2.75 -22.63
C LYS A 349 35.87 -1.31 -22.29
N THR A 350 36.58 -0.32 -22.82
CA THR A 350 36.37 1.12 -22.48
C THR A 350 34.90 1.56 -22.55
N TRP A 351 34.16 1.15 -23.59
CA TRP A 351 32.75 1.49 -23.73
C TRP A 351 31.84 0.78 -22.72
N GLN A 352 32.20 -0.45 -22.30
CA GLN A 352 31.46 -1.24 -21.31
C GLN A 352 31.69 -0.73 -19.89
N ARG A 353 32.92 -0.26 -19.58
CA ARG A 353 33.26 0.32 -18.26
C ARG A 353 32.30 1.42 -17.85
N GLY A 354 31.90 2.27 -18.81
CA GLY A 354 30.94 3.36 -18.57
C GLY A 354 29.60 2.86 -18.02
N TRP A 355 29.12 1.70 -18.47
CA TRP A 355 27.87 1.10 -17.98
C TRP A 355 27.99 0.64 -16.52
N PHE A 356 29.10 0.01 -16.13
CA PHE A 356 29.29 -0.42 -14.74
C PHE A 356 29.52 0.75 -13.78
N VAL A 357 30.23 1.80 -14.22
CA VAL A 357 30.34 3.06 -13.45
C VAL A 357 28.96 3.70 -13.27
N LEU A 358 28.17 3.78 -14.34
CA LEU A 358 26.79 4.27 -14.28
C LEU A 358 25.95 3.44 -13.31
N THR A 359 26.02 2.11 -13.37
CA THR A 359 25.28 1.22 -12.46
C THR A 359 25.64 1.48 -11.00
N VAL A 360 26.93 1.67 -10.67
CA VAL A 360 27.37 1.99 -9.30
C VAL A 360 26.84 3.36 -8.87
N ILE A 361 27.00 4.40 -9.70
CA ILE A 361 26.54 5.76 -9.40
C ILE A 361 25.03 5.79 -9.17
N VAL A 362 24.26 5.17 -10.07
CA VAL A 362 22.80 5.13 -9.97
C VAL A 362 22.36 4.33 -8.75
N THR A 363 22.93 3.13 -8.53
CA THR A 363 22.57 2.30 -7.36
C THR A 363 22.86 3.03 -6.05
N ALA A 364 24.06 3.59 -5.89
CA ALA A 364 24.43 4.34 -4.69
C ALA A 364 23.58 5.61 -4.53
N GLY A 365 23.36 6.36 -5.62
CA GLY A 365 22.57 7.59 -5.59
C GLY A 365 21.12 7.35 -5.17
N VAL A 366 20.49 6.27 -5.68
CA VAL A 366 19.11 5.91 -5.33
C VAL A 366 19.02 5.44 -3.88
N LEU A 367 19.94 4.59 -3.42
CA LEU A 367 19.97 4.16 -2.02
C LEU A 367 20.18 5.35 -1.07
N LEU A 368 21.14 6.22 -1.36
CA LEU A 368 21.38 7.44 -0.58
C LEU A 368 20.18 8.39 -0.58
N PHE A 369 19.45 8.50 -1.70
CA PHE A 369 18.23 9.30 -1.77
C PHE A 369 17.18 8.82 -0.77
N TYR A 370 16.92 7.52 -0.70
CA TYR A 370 15.94 6.96 0.24
C TYR A 370 16.46 6.89 1.67
N TRP A 371 17.73 6.60 1.90
CA TRP A 371 18.32 6.59 3.24
C TRP A 371 18.33 7.98 3.89
N LYS A 372 18.31 9.07 3.12
CA LYS A 372 18.19 10.44 3.68
C LYS A 372 16.76 10.81 4.10
N ARG A 373 15.74 10.03 3.75
CA ARG A 373 14.33 10.32 4.04
C ARG A 373 13.89 9.73 5.37
N VAL A 374 14.51 10.17 6.47
CA VAL A 374 14.30 9.63 7.83
C VAL A 374 12.84 9.64 8.28
N GLU A 375 12.07 10.64 7.84
CA GLU A 375 10.64 10.78 8.14
C GLU A 375 9.78 9.70 7.44
N ASN A 376 10.33 8.98 6.45
CA ASN A 376 9.64 8.05 5.56
C ASN A 376 10.32 6.69 5.47
N TYR A 377 10.90 6.22 6.58
CA TYR A 377 11.47 4.88 6.67
C TYR A 377 10.38 3.81 6.70
N ASN A 378 9.77 3.56 5.54
CA ASN A 378 8.70 2.58 5.39
C ASN A 378 9.06 1.39 4.48
N TYR A 379 10.29 1.30 3.97
CA TYR A 379 10.77 0.18 3.14
C TYR A 379 10.03 0.00 1.82
N GLY A 380 9.30 1.02 1.37
CA GLY A 380 8.37 0.89 0.26
C GLY A 380 6.95 0.54 0.70
N GLY A 381 6.62 0.59 1.98
CA GLY A 381 5.32 0.23 2.54
C GLY A 381 5.10 -1.29 2.58
N VAL A 382 3.85 -1.72 2.80
CA VAL A 382 3.48 -3.14 2.78
C VAL A 382 3.63 -3.71 1.37
N SER A 383 4.77 -4.32 1.09
CA SER A 383 5.11 -4.88 -0.22
C SER A 383 6.21 -5.93 -0.13
N VAL A 384 6.26 -6.84 -1.10
CA VAL A 384 7.11 -8.05 -1.05
C VAL A 384 8.59 -7.79 -1.28
N SER A 385 9.00 -6.53 -1.40
CA SER A 385 10.37 -6.12 -1.71
C SER A 385 10.57 -4.64 -1.45
N LEU A 386 11.82 -4.18 -1.35
CA LEU A 386 12.16 -2.76 -1.47
C LEU A 386 11.86 -2.25 -2.90
N ARG A 387 10.59 -1.91 -3.17
CA ARG A 387 10.06 -1.73 -4.52
C ARG A 387 10.72 -0.61 -5.32
N TRP A 388 11.26 0.39 -4.63
CA TRP A 388 11.94 1.53 -5.25
C TRP A 388 13.23 1.19 -5.98
N THR A 389 13.79 -0.01 -5.79
CA THR A 389 15.01 -0.44 -6.48
C THR A 389 14.74 -1.36 -7.66
N LEU A 390 13.49 -1.81 -7.86
CA LEU A 390 13.14 -2.82 -8.85
C LEU A 390 13.46 -2.39 -10.28
N TRP A 391 13.32 -1.10 -10.59
CA TRP A 391 13.62 -0.58 -11.91
C TRP A 391 15.11 -0.70 -12.28
N MET A 392 16.02 -0.83 -11.31
CA MET A 392 17.46 -0.99 -11.54
C MET A 392 17.89 -2.44 -11.78
N ILE A 393 17.00 -3.42 -11.57
CA ILE A 393 17.30 -4.85 -11.75
C ILE A 393 18.00 -5.17 -13.08
N PRO A 394 17.60 -4.60 -14.24
CA PRO A 394 18.31 -4.86 -15.51
C PRO A 394 19.80 -4.48 -15.48
N LEU A 395 20.16 -3.37 -14.80
CA LEU A 395 21.56 -2.95 -14.66
C LEU A 395 22.34 -3.88 -13.73
N TRP A 396 21.70 -4.34 -12.65
CA TRP A 396 22.30 -5.33 -11.75
C TRP A 396 22.53 -6.66 -12.44
N LEU A 397 21.60 -7.11 -13.28
CA LEU A 397 21.76 -8.32 -14.09
C LEU A 397 22.87 -8.19 -15.14
N MET A 398 23.08 -7.02 -15.74
CA MET A 398 24.24 -6.79 -16.60
C MET A 398 25.56 -6.95 -15.83
N ALA A 399 25.63 -6.41 -14.61
CA ALA A 399 26.77 -6.62 -13.72
C ALA A 399 26.93 -8.09 -13.34
N LEU A 400 25.84 -8.77 -12.99
CA LEU A 400 25.83 -10.19 -12.67
C LEU A 400 26.37 -11.04 -13.83
N ALA A 401 25.89 -10.82 -15.05
CA ALA A 401 26.36 -11.50 -16.25
C ALA A 401 27.87 -11.32 -16.45
N GLN A 402 28.37 -10.10 -16.21
CA GLN A 402 29.80 -9.81 -16.28
C GLN A 402 30.59 -10.54 -15.18
N GLY A 403 30.05 -10.60 -13.97
CA GLY A 403 30.62 -11.34 -12.84
C GLY A 403 30.79 -12.82 -13.19
N LEU A 404 29.73 -13.45 -13.71
CA LEU A 404 29.76 -14.83 -14.16
C LEU A 404 30.76 -15.05 -15.31
N ASN A 405 30.85 -14.12 -16.26
CA ASN A 405 31.75 -14.20 -17.41
C ASN A 405 33.24 -14.20 -16.99
N TYR A 406 33.59 -13.51 -15.90
CA TYR A 406 34.96 -13.50 -15.36
C TYR A 406 35.23 -14.62 -14.34
N CYS A 407 34.20 -15.12 -13.66
CA CYS A 407 34.28 -16.31 -12.81
C CYS A 407 34.40 -17.59 -13.66
N ARG A 408 35.59 -17.86 -14.22
CA ARG A 408 35.90 -19.18 -14.81
C ARG A 408 36.14 -20.22 -13.71
N THR A 409 35.08 -20.65 -13.03
CA THR A 409 35.17 -21.66 -11.97
C THR A 409 35.04 -23.06 -12.58
N LYS A 410 36.13 -23.81 -12.69
CA LYS A 410 36.09 -25.20 -13.18
C LYS A 410 35.51 -26.21 -12.18
N ASN A 411 35.47 -25.96 -10.86
CA ASN A 411 35.19 -27.04 -9.90
C ASN A 411 34.08 -26.84 -8.83
N TYR A 412 33.47 -25.66 -8.63
CA TYR A 412 32.33 -25.51 -7.69
C TYR A 412 31.18 -24.52 -8.07
N PRO A 413 30.91 -24.16 -9.36
CA PRO A 413 29.91 -23.12 -9.70
C PRO A 413 28.45 -23.50 -9.48
N ALA A 414 28.05 -24.73 -9.80
CA ALA A 414 26.63 -25.05 -9.97
C ALA A 414 25.88 -25.05 -8.64
N ILE A 415 26.48 -25.63 -7.58
CA ILE A 415 25.88 -25.68 -6.25
C ILE A 415 25.81 -24.27 -5.65
N ALA A 416 26.89 -23.48 -5.73
CA ALA A 416 26.89 -22.10 -5.23
C ALA A 416 25.86 -21.23 -5.97
N LEU A 417 25.77 -21.36 -7.30
CA LEU A 417 24.77 -20.67 -8.10
C LEU A 417 23.35 -21.14 -7.74
N ALA A 418 23.14 -22.43 -7.49
CA ALA A 418 21.84 -22.96 -7.05
C ALA A 418 21.44 -22.42 -5.67
N ILE A 419 22.37 -22.38 -4.71
CA ILE A 419 22.16 -21.81 -3.37
C ILE A 419 21.72 -20.35 -3.45
N LEU A 420 22.23 -19.57 -4.41
CA LEU A 420 21.82 -18.18 -4.58
C LEU A 420 20.53 -18.03 -5.40
N THR A 421 20.32 -18.89 -6.40
CA THR A 421 19.20 -18.78 -7.34
C THR A 421 17.90 -19.33 -6.77
N VAL A 422 17.92 -20.46 -6.06
CA VAL A 422 16.70 -21.11 -5.53
C VAL A 422 15.94 -20.19 -4.56
N PRO A 423 16.58 -19.55 -3.54
CA PRO A 423 15.88 -18.61 -2.67
C PRO A 423 15.39 -17.35 -3.40
N SER A 424 16.10 -16.94 -4.46
CA SER A 424 15.69 -15.81 -5.31
C SER A 424 14.42 -16.13 -6.10
N ILE A 425 14.34 -17.34 -6.67
CA ILE A 425 13.13 -17.86 -7.32
C ILE A 425 12.01 -17.97 -6.28
N TYR A 426 12.26 -18.58 -5.13
CA TYR A 426 11.26 -18.70 -4.07
C TYR A 426 10.67 -17.32 -3.73
N SER A 427 11.50 -16.32 -3.46
CA SER A 427 11.04 -14.97 -3.13
C SER A 427 10.24 -14.30 -4.26
N ALA A 428 10.56 -14.57 -5.53
CA ALA A 428 9.84 -14.03 -6.68
C ALA A 428 8.46 -14.67 -6.93
N TRP A 429 8.26 -15.90 -6.45
CA TRP A 429 7.07 -16.73 -6.74
C TRP A 429 6.21 -17.08 -5.52
N GLU A 430 6.74 -16.96 -4.30
CA GLU A 430 6.01 -17.24 -3.05
C GLU A 430 4.73 -16.42 -2.98
N CYS A 431 4.82 -15.13 -3.30
CA CYS A 431 3.66 -14.28 -3.48
C CYS A 431 3.08 -14.61 -4.86
N TRP A 432 1.90 -15.23 -4.93
CA TRP A 432 1.25 -15.57 -6.21
C TRP A 432 0.23 -14.49 -6.64
N SER A 433 -0.73 -14.16 -5.79
CA SER A 433 -1.88 -13.32 -6.16
C SER A 433 -1.64 -11.81 -6.07
N THR A 434 -0.72 -11.36 -5.21
CA THR A 434 -0.49 -9.92 -4.98
C THR A 434 0.92 -9.62 -4.46
N PRO A 435 1.57 -8.52 -4.90
CA PRO A 435 2.81 -8.02 -4.30
C PRO A 435 2.57 -7.13 -3.06
N TRP A 436 1.32 -6.87 -2.69
CA TRP A 436 0.94 -5.93 -1.62
C TRP A 436 0.80 -6.63 -0.26
N GLN A 437 1.83 -7.36 0.13
CA GLN A 437 1.95 -8.06 1.41
C GLN A 437 3.41 -8.00 1.90
N GLN A 438 3.63 -8.27 3.19
CA GLN A 438 4.99 -8.35 3.71
C GLN A 438 5.74 -9.55 3.11
N PRO A 439 7.06 -9.43 2.85
CA PRO A 439 7.84 -10.54 2.32
C PRO A 439 7.96 -11.68 3.34
N TRP A 440 8.16 -12.92 2.88
CA TRP A 440 8.25 -14.10 3.76
C TRP A 440 9.23 -13.91 4.93
N LEU A 441 10.36 -13.23 4.70
CA LEU A 441 11.38 -12.99 5.72
C LEU A 441 10.90 -12.03 6.81
N PHE A 442 10.03 -11.07 6.48
CA PHE A 442 9.37 -10.22 7.47
C PHE A 442 8.58 -11.07 8.46
N SER A 443 7.71 -11.95 7.95
CA SER A 443 6.87 -12.83 8.79
C SER A 443 7.72 -13.75 9.67
N VAL A 444 8.84 -14.27 9.15
CA VAL A 444 9.77 -15.10 9.92
C VAL A 444 10.41 -14.30 11.07
N LEU A 445 10.88 -13.08 10.79
CA LEU A 445 11.50 -12.24 11.81
C LEU A 445 10.48 -11.77 12.86
N GLU A 446 9.26 -11.43 12.45
CA GLU A 446 8.17 -11.02 13.34
C GLU A 446 7.74 -12.17 14.26
N THR A 447 7.53 -13.37 13.71
CA THR A 447 7.17 -14.58 14.49
C THR A 447 8.25 -14.93 15.53
N ARG A 448 9.52 -14.62 15.24
CA ARG A 448 10.64 -14.81 16.18
C ARG A 448 10.83 -13.66 17.16
N GLY A 449 10.00 -12.62 17.11
CA GLY A 449 10.12 -11.43 17.95
C GLY A 449 11.35 -10.56 17.66
N LEU A 450 12.00 -10.74 16.49
CA LEU A 450 13.21 -9.99 16.11
C LEU A 450 12.87 -8.60 15.55
N ILE A 451 11.63 -8.41 15.11
CA ILE A 451 11.08 -7.13 14.67
C ILE A 451 9.68 -6.97 15.27
N ASN A 452 9.24 -5.74 15.48
CA ASN A 452 7.88 -5.45 15.91
C ASN A 452 7.36 -4.17 15.25
N TYR A 453 6.58 -4.35 14.20
CA TYR A 453 5.85 -3.27 13.52
C TYR A 453 4.36 -3.29 13.86
N SER A 454 3.95 -4.03 14.90
CA SER A 454 2.57 -4.02 15.35
C SER A 454 2.19 -2.62 15.84
N ASP A 455 0.96 -2.22 15.57
CA ASP A 455 0.38 -0.97 16.06
C ASP A 455 -0.84 -1.35 16.91
N PRO A 456 -0.63 -1.86 18.13
CA PRO A 456 -1.74 -2.26 18.98
C PRO A 456 -2.57 -1.02 19.35
N PRO A 457 -3.91 -1.14 19.44
CA PRO A 457 -4.75 -0.08 19.94
C PRO A 457 -4.27 0.41 21.31
N PRO A 458 -4.46 1.70 21.65
CA PRO A 458 -4.10 2.21 22.97
C PRO A 458 -4.82 1.41 24.08
N ALA A 459 -4.17 1.26 25.23
CA ALA A 459 -4.81 0.65 26.39
C ALA A 459 -5.99 1.52 26.90
N LEU A 460 -6.98 0.88 27.51
CA LEU A 460 -8.03 1.58 28.25
C LEU A 460 -7.46 2.04 29.60
N LYS A 461 -7.75 3.28 30.03
CA LYS A 461 -7.36 3.76 31.37
C LYS A 461 -8.12 3.04 32.49
N LYS A 462 -9.35 2.60 32.21
CA LYS A 462 -10.21 1.83 33.11
C LYS A 462 -10.96 0.74 32.34
N PRO A 463 -11.39 -0.36 32.98
CA PRO A 463 -12.29 -1.33 32.35
C PRO A 463 -13.56 -0.65 31.82
N VAL A 464 -14.10 -1.19 30.71
CA VAL A 464 -15.41 -0.80 30.20
C VAL A 464 -16.25 -2.07 30.16
N ASN A 465 -17.33 -2.08 30.91
CA ASN A 465 -18.22 -3.24 31.06
C ASN A 465 -19.65 -2.96 30.59
N SER A 466 -19.95 -1.73 30.17
CA SER A 466 -21.29 -1.32 29.73
C SER A 466 -21.25 -0.46 28.48
N TRP A 467 -22.35 -0.47 27.71
CA TRP A 467 -22.57 0.49 26.63
C TRP A 467 -22.85 1.90 27.17
N LEU A 468 -23.38 2.01 28.39
CA LEU A 468 -23.49 3.26 29.11
C LEU A 468 -22.08 3.66 29.58
N SER A 469 -21.52 4.71 28.99
CA SER A 469 -20.09 5.02 29.16
C SER A 469 -19.80 6.39 29.77
N LEU A 470 -20.79 7.29 29.79
CA LEU A 470 -20.68 8.63 30.37
C LEU A 470 -21.91 8.99 31.19
N LEU A 471 -21.69 9.68 32.31
CA LEU A 471 -22.73 10.32 33.11
C LEU A 471 -22.45 11.83 33.19
N PRO A 472 -23.49 12.66 33.32
CA PRO A 472 -23.34 14.10 33.49
C PRO A 472 -22.63 14.45 34.80
N ALA A 473 -21.90 15.57 34.82
CA ALA A 473 -20.99 15.94 35.91
C ALA A 473 -21.69 16.13 37.26
N ASP A 474 -22.64 17.06 37.38
CA ASP A 474 -23.23 17.40 38.68
C ASP A 474 -24.66 17.99 38.57
N ALA A 475 -24.89 19.04 37.77
CA ALA A 475 -26.25 19.60 37.60
C ALA A 475 -27.13 18.70 36.72
N GLN A 476 -28.45 18.64 36.99
CA GLN A 476 -29.40 18.08 36.02
C GLN A 476 -29.40 18.96 34.78
N ALA A 477 -29.15 18.35 33.62
CA ALA A 477 -29.18 19.05 32.36
C ALA A 477 -30.37 18.53 31.56
N GLU A 478 -31.41 19.35 31.39
CA GLU A 478 -32.62 18.97 30.63
C GLU A 478 -32.30 18.52 29.20
N ASN A 479 -31.21 19.04 28.63
CA ASN A 479 -30.75 18.70 27.28
C ASN A 479 -29.78 17.50 27.25
N TYR A 480 -29.53 16.82 28.37
CA TYR A 480 -28.66 15.64 28.42
C TYR A 480 -29.46 14.37 28.10
N TRP A 481 -29.73 14.17 26.81
CA TRP A 481 -30.42 12.99 26.30
C TRP A 481 -29.88 12.56 24.93
N ALA A 482 -30.04 11.27 24.62
CA ALA A 482 -29.67 10.67 23.35
C ALA A 482 -30.78 9.73 22.85
N GLU A 483 -31.11 9.81 21.57
CA GLU A 483 -32.05 8.94 20.87
C GLU A 483 -31.30 8.00 19.94
N TYR A 484 -31.64 6.71 20.01
CA TYR A 484 -31.08 5.65 19.19
C TYR A 484 -32.18 4.97 18.40
N ARG A 485 -31.97 4.73 17.11
CA ARG A 485 -32.77 3.78 16.32
C ARG A 485 -32.26 2.37 16.58
N VAL A 486 -33.13 1.48 17.04
CA VAL A 486 -32.87 0.09 17.40
C VAL A 486 -33.45 -0.83 16.31
N GLY A 487 -32.58 -1.52 15.57
CA GLY A 487 -32.99 -2.30 14.41
C GLY A 487 -33.51 -1.41 13.28
N THR A 488 -34.65 -1.76 12.68
CA THR A 488 -35.22 -0.99 11.57
C THR A 488 -36.09 0.16 12.05
N ASP A 489 -37.00 -0.08 12.99
CA ASP A 489 -38.12 0.85 13.24
C ASP A 489 -38.48 1.09 14.71
N ARG A 490 -37.60 0.75 15.66
CA ARG A 490 -37.79 1.08 17.09
C ARG A 490 -36.86 2.20 17.51
N TYR A 491 -37.26 2.97 18.52
CA TYR A 491 -36.45 4.07 19.06
C TYR A 491 -36.27 3.92 20.56
N LEU A 492 -35.05 4.16 21.05
CA LEU A 492 -34.70 4.23 22.46
C LEU A 492 -34.26 5.65 22.77
N VAL A 493 -34.91 6.32 23.71
CA VAL A 493 -34.48 7.61 24.25
C VAL A 493 -33.92 7.39 25.64
N VAL A 494 -32.65 7.75 25.84
CA VAL A 494 -31.96 7.77 27.14
C VAL A 494 -31.84 9.21 27.58
N SER A 495 -32.23 9.53 28.81
CA SER A 495 -32.25 10.89 29.35
C SER A 495 -31.82 10.93 30.81
N ASP A 496 -31.22 12.05 31.21
CA ASP A 496 -30.79 12.29 32.58
C ASP A 496 -31.99 12.51 33.51
N GLY A 497 -32.12 11.68 34.53
CA GLY A 497 -33.10 11.83 35.60
C GLY A 497 -32.61 12.74 36.74
N GLY A 498 -31.35 13.16 36.71
CA GLY A 498 -30.75 14.05 37.69
C GLY A 498 -29.95 13.33 38.79
N PRO A 499 -29.22 14.10 39.62
CA PRO A 499 -28.52 13.56 40.78
C PRO A 499 -29.51 13.04 41.82
N THR A 500 -29.18 11.92 42.44
CA THR A 500 -29.96 11.32 43.53
C THR A 500 -29.03 10.74 44.58
N GLU A 501 -29.54 10.49 45.78
CA GLU A 501 -28.81 9.76 46.82
C GLU A 501 -29.49 8.42 47.05
N PHE A 502 -28.72 7.34 47.04
CA PHE A 502 -29.23 6.01 47.33
C PHE A 502 -28.38 5.39 48.42
N ARG A 503 -28.97 5.17 49.61
CA ARG A 503 -28.28 4.58 50.77
C ARG A 503 -26.92 5.26 51.10
N GLN A 504 -26.86 6.59 51.03
CA GLN A 504 -25.65 7.41 51.24
C GLN A 504 -24.58 7.35 50.13
N HIS A 505 -24.88 6.68 49.01
CA HIS A 505 -24.04 6.75 47.81
C HIS A 505 -24.46 7.92 46.92
N ARG A 506 -23.47 8.60 46.35
CA ARG A 506 -23.68 9.59 45.28
C ARG A 506 -24.13 8.85 44.01
N ALA A 507 -25.37 9.06 43.61
CA ALA A 507 -25.98 8.31 42.52
C ALA A 507 -26.58 9.23 41.44
N ARG A 508 -26.84 8.66 40.27
CA ARG A 508 -27.51 9.34 39.16
C ARG A 508 -28.70 8.53 38.69
N SER A 509 -29.84 9.18 38.51
CA SER A 509 -30.99 8.57 37.86
C SER A 509 -30.86 8.71 36.34
N VAL A 510 -31.12 7.63 35.60
CA VAL A 510 -31.18 7.62 34.13
C VAL A 510 -32.52 7.04 33.72
N GLN A 511 -33.22 7.73 32.83
CA GLN A 511 -34.52 7.31 32.30
C GLN A 511 -34.37 6.80 30.86
N MET A 512 -34.99 5.68 30.56
CA MET A 512 -34.99 5.04 29.25
C MET A 512 -36.42 4.79 28.77
N LYS A 513 -36.73 5.24 27.55
CA LYS A 513 -38.07 5.12 26.95
C LYS A 513 -37.97 4.52 25.56
N TRP A 514 -38.75 3.47 25.29
CA TRP A 514 -38.84 2.83 23.98
C TRP A 514 -40.10 3.27 23.25
N PHE A 515 -39.93 3.55 21.97
CA PHE A 515 -41.02 3.92 21.08
C PHE A 515 -41.04 2.99 19.86
N ASP A 516 -42.24 2.74 19.33
CA ASP A 516 -42.41 2.08 18.05
C ASP A 516 -42.17 3.05 16.87
N SER A 517 -42.42 2.54 15.65
CA SER A 517 -42.25 3.29 14.41
C SER A 517 -43.16 4.51 14.31
N GLN A 518 -44.29 4.51 15.04
CA GLN A 518 -45.27 5.60 15.10
C GLN A 518 -45.02 6.54 16.28
N ARG A 519 -43.87 6.42 16.97
CA ARG A 519 -43.51 7.22 18.15
C ARG A 519 -44.47 7.04 19.33
N LYS A 520 -45.17 5.91 19.42
CA LYS A 520 -45.97 5.55 20.60
C LYS A 520 -45.06 4.89 21.64
N LEU A 521 -45.17 5.33 22.89
CA LEU A 521 -44.41 4.77 24.02
C LEU A 521 -44.83 3.31 24.24
N GLN A 522 -43.85 2.41 24.25
CA GLN A 522 -44.04 0.97 24.42
C GLN A 522 -43.50 0.45 25.76
N ARG A 523 -42.40 1.05 26.25
CA ARG A 523 -41.75 0.67 27.52
C ARG A 523 -41.06 1.89 28.12
N SER A 524 -41.08 1.99 29.45
CA SER A 524 -40.31 3.00 30.19
C SER A 524 -39.59 2.33 31.35
N LEU A 525 -38.35 2.75 31.58
CA LEU A 525 -37.46 2.23 32.61
C LEU A 525 -36.76 3.41 33.30
N SER A 526 -36.57 3.30 34.60
CA SER A 526 -35.68 4.18 35.37
C SER A 526 -34.64 3.34 36.08
N LEU A 527 -33.37 3.75 35.99
CA LEU A 527 -32.27 3.11 36.69
C LEU A 527 -31.50 4.12 37.54
N VAL A 528 -30.93 3.64 38.66
CA VAL A 528 -30.11 4.43 39.58
C VAL A 528 -28.70 3.86 39.58
N VAL A 529 -27.72 4.70 39.22
CA VAL A 529 -26.31 4.31 39.06
C VAL A 529 -25.46 4.94 40.15
N ASP A 530 -24.64 4.14 40.84
CA ASP A 530 -23.54 4.63 41.69
C ASP A 530 -22.48 5.31 40.82
N GLN A 531 -22.30 6.62 41.00
CA GLN A 531 -21.42 7.41 40.16
C GLN A 531 -19.94 7.04 40.37
N ASN A 532 -19.53 6.71 41.59
CA ASN A 532 -18.14 6.38 41.91
C ASN A 532 -17.74 5.03 41.29
N GLN A 533 -18.59 4.02 41.41
CA GLN A 533 -18.35 2.70 40.81
C GLN A 533 -18.38 2.77 39.27
N PHE A 534 -19.31 3.55 38.72
CA PHE A 534 -19.38 3.81 37.28
C PHE A 534 -18.13 4.53 36.76
N ASP A 535 -17.67 5.56 37.47
CA ASP A 535 -16.47 6.31 37.12
C ASP A 535 -15.19 5.47 37.26
N ALA A 536 -15.16 4.48 38.16
CA ALA A 536 -14.11 3.47 38.23
C ALA A 536 -14.16 2.43 37.10
N GLY A 537 -15.26 2.35 36.35
CA GLY A 537 -15.45 1.37 35.27
C GLY A 537 -15.86 -0.01 35.78
N ALA A 538 -16.51 -0.07 36.94
CA ALA A 538 -17.02 -1.31 37.52
C ALA A 538 -18.04 -1.99 36.59
N ASP A 539 -18.27 -3.28 36.80
CA ASP A 539 -19.31 -4.02 36.09
C ASP A 539 -20.72 -3.56 36.53
N PRO A 540 -21.76 -3.61 35.66
CA PRO A 540 -23.14 -3.24 36.02
C PRO A 540 -23.67 -3.85 37.32
N GLU A 541 -23.26 -5.07 37.69
CA GLU A 541 -23.64 -5.67 38.99
C GLU A 541 -23.23 -4.82 40.20
N ASN A 542 -22.16 -4.03 40.06
CA ASN A 542 -21.60 -3.23 41.15
C ASN A 542 -22.09 -1.78 41.17
N PHE A 543 -22.42 -1.21 40.00
CA PHE A 543 -22.86 0.19 39.92
C PHE A 543 -24.37 0.36 39.81
N LEU A 544 -25.13 -0.67 39.41
CA LEU A 544 -26.58 -0.60 39.31
C LEU A 544 -27.22 -0.75 40.69
N LEU A 545 -27.76 0.33 41.24
CA LEU A 545 -28.35 0.37 42.58
C LEU A 545 -29.85 0.07 42.58
N ALA A 546 -30.56 0.45 41.51
CA ALA A 546 -31.98 0.18 41.34
C ALA A 546 -32.37 0.10 39.86
N TRP A 547 -33.34 -0.77 39.56
CA TRP A 547 -33.98 -0.94 38.26
C TRP A 547 -35.49 -0.92 38.47
N THR A 548 -36.20 0.05 37.87
CA THR A 548 -37.63 0.26 38.09
C THR A 548 -38.38 0.40 36.78
N GLU A 549 -39.29 -0.54 36.51
CA GLU A 549 -40.21 -0.51 35.37
C GLU A 549 -41.64 -0.28 35.89
N PRO A 550 -42.28 0.85 35.55
CA PRO A 550 -43.63 1.18 36.04
C PRO A 550 -44.74 0.24 35.53
N ASP A 551 -44.55 -0.36 34.35
CA ASP A 551 -45.53 -1.24 33.71
C ASP A 551 -45.10 -2.72 33.84
N SER A 552 -45.91 -3.53 34.51
CA SER A 552 -45.65 -4.94 34.83
C SER A 552 -45.82 -5.88 33.61
N MET A 553 -45.11 -5.61 32.51
CA MET A 553 -44.93 -6.59 31.44
C MET A 553 -43.58 -7.30 31.63
N SER A 554 -43.66 -8.54 32.10
CA SER A 554 -42.59 -9.52 32.35
C SER A 554 -41.21 -9.19 31.75
N ILE A 555 -40.23 -8.97 32.62
CA ILE A 555 -38.81 -8.90 32.26
C ILE A 555 -38.36 -10.28 31.74
N GLN A 556 -37.89 -10.35 30.50
CA GLN A 556 -37.15 -11.50 29.96
C GLN A 556 -35.63 -11.26 29.91
N GLU A 557 -35.15 -10.04 30.16
CA GLU A 557 -33.73 -9.68 30.03
C GLU A 557 -33.17 -9.15 31.35
N GLU A 558 -32.08 -9.77 31.83
CA GLU A 558 -31.42 -9.38 33.08
C GLU A 558 -30.86 -7.94 32.99
N PRO A 559 -31.10 -7.06 33.97
CA PRO A 559 -30.64 -5.67 33.97
C PRO A 559 -29.16 -5.49 33.62
N GLU A 560 -28.32 -6.34 34.19
CA GLU A 560 -26.88 -6.31 34.03
C GLU A 560 -26.50 -6.81 32.63
N ALA A 561 -27.17 -7.85 32.11
CA ALA A 561 -26.98 -8.30 30.74
C ALA A 561 -27.36 -7.23 29.71
N PHE A 562 -28.43 -6.47 29.97
CA PHE A 562 -28.83 -5.34 29.14
C PHE A 562 -27.78 -4.23 29.14
N LEU A 563 -27.28 -3.81 30.31
CA LEU A 563 -26.25 -2.77 30.41
C LEU A 563 -24.91 -3.23 29.84
N ARG A 564 -24.55 -4.51 30.00
CA ARG A 564 -23.37 -5.09 29.33
C ARG A 564 -23.57 -5.21 27.83
N SER A 565 -24.81 -5.34 27.37
CA SER A 565 -25.18 -5.87 26.06
C SER A 565 -24.49 -7.22 25.76
N LEU A 566 -24.28 -8.03 26.80
CA LEU A 566 -23.67 -9.35 26.73
C LEU A 566 -24.36 -10.26 27.75
N PRO A 567 -24.55 -11.55 27.44
CA PRO A 567 -25.11 -12.52 28.39
C PRO A 567 -24.29 -12.78 29.66
N GLN A 568 -23.00 -12.42 29.69
CA GLN A 568 -22.08 -12.74 30.79
C GLN A 568 -21.11 -11.58 31.03
N GLU A 569 -20.57 -11.50 32.25
CA GLU A 569 -19.52 -10.54 32.62
C GLU A 569 -18.27 -10.75 31.76
N ARG A 570 -17.95 -9.73 30.94
CA ARG A 570 -16.69 -9.67 30.21
C ARG A 570 -16.39 -8.25 29.75
N ALA A 571 -15.29 -7.70 30.27
CA ALA A 571 -14.80 -6.39 29.86
C ALA A 571 -14.55 -6.28 28.35
N TYR A 572 -14.89 -5.12 27.82
CA TYR A 572 -14.65 -4.77 26.43
C TYR A 572 -13.18 -4.52 26.15
N ARG A 573 -12.73 -4.94 24.97
CA ARG A 573 -11.36 -4.69 24.48
C ARG A 573 -11.37 -3.55 23.49
N ARG A 574 -10.41 -2.62 23.63
CA ARG A 574 -10.25 -1.49 22.72
C ARG A 574 -9.72 -1.93 21.37
N SER A 575 -10.29 -1.34 20.33
CA SER A 575 -9.81 -1.34 18.96
C SER A 575 -9.37 0.07 18.54
N HIS A 576 -8.92 0.21 17.30
CA HIS A 576 -8.60 1.52 16.75
C HIS A 576 -9.86 2.37 16.61
N ASP A 577 -9.68 3.68 16.80
CA ASP A 577 -10.74 4.65 16.64
C ASP A 577 -11.35 4.59 15.23
N ARG A 578 -12.64 4.91 15.16
CA ARG A 578 -13.46 4.97 13.96
C ARG A 578 -14.16 6.32 13.91
N PHE A 579 -14.52 6.77 12.73
CA PHE A 579 -15.24 8.01 12.53
C PHE A 579 -16.61 7.67 11.94
N LEU A 580 -17.68 8.06 12.63
CA LEU A 580 -19.05 7.74 12.23
C LEU A 580 -19.82 9.02 11.93
N PHE A 581 -20.52 9.02 10.80
CA PHE A 581 -21.47 10.07 10.47
C PHE A 581 -22.76 9.90 11.26
N VAL A 582 -23.30 11.01 11.74
CA VAL A 582 -24.57 11.07 12.47
C VAL A 582 -25.49 12.08 11.76
N PRO A 583 -26.82 11.95 11.83
CA PRO A 583 -27.72 12.69 10.95
C PRO A 583 -27.89 14.19 11.30
N PHE A 584 -27.34 14.65 12.42
CA PHE A 584 -27.54 16.02 12.93
C PHE A 584 -26.30 16.93 12.79
N GLN A 585 -25.20 16.45 12.20
CA GLN A 585 -24.02 17.26 11.86
C GLN A 585 -23.33 16.71 10.61
N GLU A 586 -22.55 17.56 9.94
CA GLU A 586 -21.82 17.17 8.71
C GLU A 586 -20.55 16.38 9.02
N ASP A 587 -19.80 16.80 10.03
CA ASP A 587 -18.55 16.14 10.43
C ASP A 587 -18.81 14.80 11.13
N ALA A 588 -17.98 13.81 10.83
CA ALA A 588 -18.00 12.53 11.51
C ALA A 588 -17.50 12.66 12.95
N ILE A 589 -18.12 11.90 13.86
CA ILE A 589 -17.73 11.84 15.26
C ILE A 589 -16.62 10.80 15.42
N ARG A 590 -15.51 11.22 16.03
CA ARG A 590 -14.45 10.30 16.47
C ARG A 590 -14.99 9.40 17.58
N CYS A 591 -14.94 8.10 17.33
CA CYS A 591 -15.44 7.05 18.20
C CYS A 591 -14.30 6.10 18.58
N MET A 592 -14.08 5.93 19.89
CA MET A 592 -13.33 4.80 20.40
C MET A 592 -14.15 3.52 20.18
N ARG A 593 -13.63 2.62 19.35
CA ARG A 593 -14.29 1.33 19.09
C ARG A 593 -13.88 0.30 20.14
N LEU A 594 -14.84 -0.34 20.76
CA LEU A 594 -14.63 -1.45 21.68
C LEU A 594 -15.36 -2.70 21.19
N ALA A 595 -14.87 -3.88 21.55
CA ALA A 595 -15.56 -5.13 21.26
C ALA A 595 -15.37 -6.16 22.38
N SER A 596 -16.41 -6.95 22.62
CA SER A 596 -16.38 -8.10 23.53
C SER A 596 -17.21 -9.23 22.93
N GLN A 597 -16.90 -10.47 23.31
CA GLN A 597 -17.66 -11.63 22.87
C GLN A 597 -17.69 -12.72 23.95
N VAL A 598 -18.81 -13.41 24.09
CA VAL A 598 -18.97 -14.51 25.06
C VAL A 598 -19.67 -15.69 24.38
N PRO A 599 -19.37 -16.94 24.78
CA PRO A 599 -20.15 -18.10 24.35
C PRO A 599 -21.62 -17.95 24.76
N THR A 600 -22.53 -18.43 23.92
CA THR A 600 -23.96 -18.46 24.19
C THR A 600 -24.61 -19.66 23.49
N THR A 601 -25.90 -19.88 23.71
CA THR A 601 -26.69 -20.94 23.05
C THR A 601 -27.89 -20.33 22.34
N LEU A 602 -28.24 -20.89 21.19
CA LEU A 602 -29.46 -20.57 20.44
C LEU A 602 -30.44 -21.73 20.58
N GLY A 603 -31.70 -21.43 20.89
CA GLY A 603 -32.76 -22.42 21.09
C GLY A 603 -32.87 -22.95 22.53
N THR A 604 -33.82 -23.84 22.75
CA THR A 604 -34.08 -24.50 24.06
C THR A 604 -34.23 -26.00 23.87
N GLY A 605 -33.54 -26.81 24.67
CA GLY A 605 -33.70 -28.27 24.66
C GLY A 605 -32.84 -29.00 23.62
N ILE A 606 -33.42 -29.92 22.85
CA ILE A 606 -32.69 -30.86 21.95
C ILE A 606 -32.03 -30.13 20.76
N ASP A 607 -32.48 -28.92 20.43
CA ASP A 607 -32.00 -28.09 19.31
C ASP A 607 -31.00 -26.99 19.75
N GLU A 608 -30.38 -27.11 20.93
CA GLU A 608 -29.39 -26.12 21.42
C GLU A 608 -28.14 -26.07 20.55
N LEU A 609 -27.98 -24.95 19.85
CA LEU A 609 -26.82 -24.68 19.02
C LEU A 609 -25.83 -23.81 19.78
N LYS A 610 -24.56 -24.25 19.84
CA LYS A 610 -23.46 -23.43 20.36
C LYS A 610 -23.27 -22.20 19.45
N ALA A 611 -23.30 -21.04 20.07
CA ALA A 611 -23.16 -19.75 19.40
C ALA A 611 -22.19 -18.84 20.15
N THR A 612 -21.83 -17.72 19.53
CA THR A 612 -21.05 -16.64 20.15
C THR A 612 -21.85 -15.35 20.07
N SER A 613 -22.11 -14.72 21.21
CA SER A 613 -22.66 -13.36 21.26
C SER A 613 -21.50 -12.38 21.26
N ARG A 614 -21.45 -11.51 20.27
CA ARG A 614 -20.45 -10.44 20.14
C ARG A 614 -21.14 -9.10 20.14
N THR A 615 -20.54 -8.14 20.85
CA THR A 615 -20.99 -6.75 20.86
C THR A 615 -19.83 -5.84 20.51
N ASP A 616 -20.06 -4.95 19.55
CA ASP A 616 -19.18 -3.85 19.18
C ASP A 616 -19.83 -2.53 19.64
N LEU A 617 -19.05 -1.69 20.31
CA LEU A 617 -19.45 -0.36 20.78
C LEU A 617 -18.61 0.70 20.07
N TRP A 618 -19.24 1.81 19.70
CA TRP A 618 -18.59 3.01 19.22
C TRP A 618 -18.91 4.12 20.20
N LEU A 619 -17.90 4.51 20.99
CA LEU A 619 -18.06 5.45 22.09
C LEU A 619 -17.38 6.79 21.81
N SER A 620 -18.02 7.91 22.15
CA SER A 620 -17.47 9.26 21.99
C SER A 620 -17.83 10.15 23.17
N ASP A 621 -16.90 11.01 23.61
CA ASP A 621 -17.14 11.99 24.67
C ASP A 621 -17.92 13.22 24.23
N GLN A 622 -18.23 13.31 22.94
CA GLN A 622 -19.04 14.37 22.36
C GLN A 622 -20.54 14.10 22.51
N ILE A 623 -20.94 12.87 22.85
CA ILE A 623 -22.35 12.45 22.88
C ILE A 623 -22.80 12.13 24.31
N PRO A 624 -24.00 12.59 24.74
CA PRO A 624 -24.59 12.18 26.01
C PRO A 624 -24.63 10.66 26.16
N PHE A 625 -24.22 10.16 27.33
CA PHE A 625 -24.08 8.71 27.62
C PHE A 625 -22.96 7.99 26.85
N GLY A 626 -22.33 8.69 25.91
CA GLY A 626 -21.13 8.32 25.20
C GLY A 626 -21.31 7.29 24.10
N LEU A 627 -22.50 6.73 23.89
CA LEU A 627 -22.75 5.76 22.83
C LEU A 627 -23.11 6.47 21.52
N VAL A 628 -22.43 6.14 20.43
CA VAL A 628 -22.78 6.58 19.07
C VAL A 628 -23.44 5.44 18.31
N GLN A 629 -22.88 4.22 18.43
CA GLN A 629 -23.44 3.03 17.82
C GLN A 629 -23.15 1.81 18.70
N LEU A 630 -24.11 0.89 18.74
CA LEU A 630 -23.95 -0.45 19.30
C LEU A 630 -24.34 -1.46 18.24
N GLN A 631 -23.56 -2.52 18.07
CA GLN A 631 -23.93 -3.65 17.22
C GLN A 631 -23.75 -4.95 17.99
N ARG A 632 -24.84 -5.69 18.15
CA ARG A 632 -24.85 -7.03 18.74
C ARG A 632 -25.10 -8.05 17.65
N THR A 633 -24.29 -9.11 17.62
CA THR A 633 -24.42 -10.22 16.68
C THR A 633 -24.31 -11.54 17.40
N ILE A 634 -25.19 -12.50 17.07
CA ILE A 634 -25.08 -13.88 17.50
C ILE A 634 -24.73 -14.75 16.30
N THR A 635 -23.59 -15.44 16.38
CA THR A 635 -23.05 -16.26 15.28
C THR A 635 -22.97 -17.71 15.71
N SER A 636 -23.48 -18.63 14.89
CA SER A 636 -23.36 -20.08 15.13
C SER A 636 -21.92 -20.56 14.93
N VAL A 637 -21.43 -21.41 15.84
CA VAL A 637 -20.01 -21.84 15.87
C VAL A 637 -19.64 -22.77 14.69
N GLY A 638 -20.61 -23.45 14.07
CA GLY A 638 -20.36 -24.43 13.01
C GLY A 638 -20.18 -23.85 11.60
N ASP A 639 -20.99 -22.87 11.22
CA ASP A 639 -21.06 -22.32 9.85
C ASP A 639 -20.67 -20.84 9.78
N SER A 640 -20.38 -20.21 10.93
CA SER A 640 -20.08 -18.78 11.05
C SER A 640 -21.18 -17.87 10.48
N LEU A 641 -22.41 -18.36 10.34
CA LEU A 641 -23.55 -17.56 9.90
C LEU A 641 -24.07 -16.70 11.06
N VAL A 642 -24.28 -15.41 10.79
CA VAL A 642 -24.95 -14.51 11.72
C VAL A 642 -26.43 -14.86 11.75
N ARG A 643 -26.92 -15.28 12.91
CA ARG A 643 -28.32 -15.71 13.12
C ARG A 643 -29.19 -14.57 13.61
N GLU A 644 -28.64 -13.74 14.47
CA GLU A 644 -29.28 -12.54 14.98
C GLU A 644 -28.32 -11.36 14.90
N SER A 645 -28.84 -10.21 14.52
CA SER A 645 -28.09 -8.95 14.50
C SER A 645 -29.02 -7.81 14.88
N GLU A 646 -28.65 -7.06 15.92
CA GLU A 646 -29.33 -5.84 16.31
C GLU A 646 -28.33 -4.69 16.30
N THR A 647 -28.73 -3.52 15.82
CA THR A 647 -27.88 -2.33 15.78
C THR A 647 -28.64 -1.15 16.35
N TRP A 648 -28.01 -0.43 17.27
CA TRP A 648 -28.50 0.82 17.81
C TRP A 648 -27.67 1.93 17.19
N THR A 649 -28.31 2.86 16.47
CA THR A 649 -27.62 3.98 15.82
C THR A 649 -28.14 5.29 16.39
N LEU A 650 -27.25 6.15 16.86
CA LEU A 650 -27.61 7.48 17.34
C LEU A 650 -28.31 8.27 16.22
N THR A 651 -29.52 8.74 16.48
CA THR A 651 -30.32 9.56 15.54
C THR A 651 -30.42 11.00 15.98
N ARG A 652 -30.48 11.28 17.28
CA ARG A 652 -30.59 12.63 17.84
C ARG A 652 -29.94 12.69 19.22
N CYS A 653 -29.53 13.87 19.64
CA CYS A 653 -29.19 14.17 21.02
C CYS A 653 -29.63 15.59 21.39
N GLY A 654 -29.82 15.86 22.68
CA GLY A 654 -30.20 17.19 23.15
C GLY A 654 -29.05 18.20 23.16
N MET A 655 -27.81 17.71 23.15
CA MET A 655 -26.61 18.52 23.06
C MET A 655 -25.42 17.72 22.51
N VAL A 656 -24.46 18.42 21.90
CA VAL A 656 -23.11 17.92 21.61
C VAL A 656 -22.18 18.49 22.66
N LEU A 657 -21.47 17.62 23.37
CA LEU A 657 -20.56 18.00 24.44
C LEU A 657 -19.25 18.54 23.85
N SER A 658 -18.71 19.63 24.41
CA SER A 658 -17.35 20.07 24.08
C SER A 658 -16.37 18.98 24.49
N GLY A 659 -15.64 18.39 23.54
CA GLY A 659 -14.76 17.23 23.71
C GLY A 659 -13.53 17.43 24.60
N GLU A 660 -13.58 18.31 25.59
CA GLU A 660 -12.54 18.45 26.62
C GLU A 660 -12.68 17.34 27.68
N SER A 661 -11.95 16.25 27.41
CA SER A 661 -11.39 15.32 28.38
C SER A 661 -12.36 14.64 29.37
N ARG A 662 -13.23 13.74 28.90
CA ARG A 662 -13.86 12.74 29.80
C ARG A 662 -13.83 11.29 29.32
N LEU A 663 -13.28 11.02 28.14
CA LEU A 663 -12.74 9.70 27.80
C LEU A 663 -11.21 9.72 27.86
N PRO A 664 -10.54 8.56 27.98
CA PRO A 664 -9.09 8.48 28.04
C PRO A 664 -8.39 9.15 26.85
N SER A 665 -8.05 10.42 26.99
CA SER A 665 -7.09 11.08 26.10
C SER A 665 -5.80 10.27 26.09
N SER A 666 -5.38 9.82 24.91
CA SER A 666 -4.00 9.40 24.67
C SER A 666 -3.14 10.65 24.83
N GLY A 667 -2.46 10.76 25.97
CA GLY A 667 -1.50 11.84 26.19
C GLY A 667 -0.39 11.81 25.14
N PRO A 668 0.26 12.94 24.86
CA PRO A 668 1.41 12.98 23.98
C PRO A 668 2.50 12.05 24.52
N LEU A 669 3.11 11.26 23.64
CA LEU A 669 4.35 10.55 23.94
C LEU A 669 5.41 11.60 24.25
N SER A 670 5.73 11.77 25.54
CA SER A 670 6.92 12.50 25.96
C SER A 670 8.15 11.85 25.32
N PRO A 671 9.14 12.65 24.87
CA PRO A 671 10.39 12.12 24.35
C PRO A 671 11.09 11.33 25.47
N ALA A 672 11.54 10.13 25.14
CA ALA A 672 12.25 9.25 26.04
C ALA A 672 13.40 10.02 26.71
N SER A 673 13.28 10.21 28.03
CA SER A 673 14.36 10.71 28.86
C SER A 673 15.47 9.67 28.88
N THR A 674 16.60 10.04 28.32
CA THR A 674 17.90 9.45 28.62
C THR A 674 18.22 9.69 30.09
N SER A 675 18.38 8.63 30.87
CA SER A 675 19.10 8.67 32.15
C SER A 675 19.73 7.30 32.44
N ASP A 676 21.03 7.24 32.17
CA ASP A 676 22.12 6.76 33.01
C ASP A 676 22.07 5.37 33.70
N SER A 677 22.92 4.48 33.16
CA SER A 677 24.06 3.71 33.75
C SER A 677 24.18 3.51 35.28
N PRO A 678 24.95 2.50 35.77
CA PRO A 678 26.16 1.89 35.19
C PRO A 678 25.98 0.53 34.50
#